data_AF-A0A1G7WW85-F1
#
_entry.id   AF-A0A1G7WW85-F1
#
_cell.length_a   1.000
_cell.length_b   1.000
_cell.length_c   1.000
_cell.angle_alpha   90.00
_cell.angle_beta   90.00
_cell.angle_gamma   90.00
#
_symmetry.space_group_name_H-M   'P 1'
#
loop_
_entity.id
_entity.type
_entity.pdbx_description
1 polymer ?
#
loop_
_entity_poly.entity_id
_entity_poly.type
_entity_poly.pdbx_seq_one_letter_code
_entity_poly.pdbx_strand_id
1 'polypeptide(L)'
;MINTAALFSTAFLPGQAGFDADAITGLAEWRLDIPMLFKLLVGAGAQATAWPIYGDGEDCSCVLAAPMVQAQASWQALSSLMDKPRDAAAIVARSAISTLLAGGQPWLILDCVQLIPHDIGTPEYAAGLEGLRAEAQALHLALQRGEREALAPLLAAGTASPATGYWSATAVAQLVDVEELAADELPFLQGLEVVGWEEDVLCHEVNAAGEPDVTGLVTPYGRWIVPLSQRYVDLGVYYADDGWITFATADAPDAHGVLDLNGTVVLPPAPGALYVISPHLLQQIDADGASRLLRLPDGALLIDRVDNICLREDGLIDIERQTDQTDDDEKHNVCGVLDKTGKVVVPPAYSSVQDFGTKKKIAVVSQRIAGRFLFGLVNSQGELLAPCQYEAIDCATTSSPPKLRKNLIFAIDAQGLACMLTLDGKQVFTPLYPPAHHLRGVAVQSDFLYVVKDGMAWSMDFTGQLLEQFDTVENFKAAVTAQLSAALGLSKKEPVRRRSFTPPQILAKADREQLRAMAALLLLGDAELAARCVDITLEELAEDDPEEAYEGDTPEAACFFLLWSTAADVLSYGTTLDWKAVDEVPRIGQHIELPALRDFRWTEREDGDAMAEGLAAIAAHLAPHQLRLVNVQGGEDTYYLGVVREQDAAAFSKLALQAALRPVVY
;
A
#
# COMPACT_ATOMS: atom_id res chain seq x y z
N MET A 1 -8.21 -14.99 10.95
CA MET A 1 -8.91 -15.62 12.09
C MET A 1 -9.23 -17.07 11.74
N ILE A 2 -8.73 -18.02 12.52
CA ILE A 2 -8.98 -19.45 12.30
C ILE A 2 -10.32 -19.83 12.94
N ASN A 3 -11.30 -20.14 12.12
CA ASN A 3 -12.59 -20.63 12.58
C ASN A 3 -12.51 -22.14 12.84
N THR A 4 -13.17 -22.63 13.89
CA THR A 4 -13.10 -24.04 14.30
C THR A 4 -14.49 -24.67 14.36
N ALA A 5 -14.59 -25.94 13.95
CA ALA A 5 -15.70 -26.81 14.26
C ALA A 5 -15.34 -27.67 15.47
N ALA A 6 -16.26 -27.82 16.43
CA ALA A 6 -16.03 -28.66 17.60
C ALA A 6 -17.20 -29.62 17.86
N LEU A 7 -16.87 -30.82 18.31
CA LEU A 7 -17.82 -31.73 18.94
C LEU A 7 -17.56 -31.76 20.44
N PHE A 8 -18.61 -31.53 21.21
CA PHE A 8 -18.59 -31.71 22.64
C PHE A 8 -19.87 -32.40 23.10
N SER A 9 -19.88 -32.86 24.35
CA SER A 9 -21.03 -33.51 24.95
C SER A 9 -21.43 -32.90 26.28
N THR A 10 -22.72 -32.95 26.57
CA THR A 10 -23.32 -32.46 27.82
C THR A 10 -24.47 -33.37 28.27
N ALA A 11 -24.78 -33.35 29.57
CA ALA A 11 -25.80 -34.17 30.18
C ALA A 11 -27.20 -33.61 29.91
N PHE A 12 -27.30 -32.29 29.83
CA PHE A 12 -28.54 -31.54 29.68
C PHE A 12 -28.36 -30.48 28.59
N LEU A 13 -29.44 -30.08 27.93
CA LEU A 13 -29.42 -28.93 27.03
C LEU A 13 -29.72 -27.63 27.77
N PRO A 14 -29.33 -26.47 27.22
CA PRO A 14 -29.75 -25.17 27.75
C PRO A 14 -31.27 -25.12 28.00
N GLY A 15 -31.65 -24.59 29.16
CA GLY A 15 -33.05 -24.54 29.62
C GLY A 15 -33.56 -25.80 30.34
N GLN A 16 -32.81 -26.91 30.35
CA GLN A 16 -33.14 -28.09 31.17
C GLN A 16 -32.59 -27.95 32.59
N ALA A 17 -33.34 -28.45 33.59
CA ALA A 17 -32.88 -28.45 34.97
C ALA A 17 -31.62 -29.32 35.14
N GLY A 18 -30.52 -28.71 35.58
CA GLY A 18 -29.22 -29.37 35.72
C GLY A 18 -28.23 -29.08 34.60
N PHE A 19 -28.56 -28.22 33.63
CA PHE A 19 -27.57 -27.70 32.68
C PHE A 19 -26.47 -26.92 33.40
N ASP A 20 -25.23 -27.28 33.09
CA ASP A 20 -24.01 -26.66 33.62
C ASP A 20 -23.00 -26.54 32.47
N ALA A 21 -22.59 -25.31 32.16
CA ALA A 21 -21.64 -25.03 31.10
C ALA A 21 -20.22 -25.51 31.46
N ASP A 22 -19.89 -25.58 32.75
CA ASP A 22 -18.57 -26.04 33.21
C ASP A 22 -18.45 -27.57 33.17
N ALA A 23 -19.56 -28.29 32.99
CA ALA A 23 -19.61 -29.75 32.90
C ALA A 23 -19.51 -30.29 31.46
N ILE A 24 -19.30 -29.42 30.47
CA ILE A 24 -19.17 -29.78 29.06
C ILE A 24 -17.87 -30.53 28.81
N THR A 25 -17.93 -31.62 28.05
CA THR A 25 -16.76 -32.41 27.69
C THR A 25 -16.48 -32.30 26.19
N GLY A 26 -15.34 -31.72 25.81
CA GLY A 26 -14.87 -31.70 24.43
C GLY A 26 -14.46 -33.10 23.95
N LEU A 27 -14.73 -33.40 22.69
CA LEU A 27 -14.49 -34.73 22.10
C LEU A 27 -13.62 -34.65 20.85
N ALA A 28 -13.88 -33.66 20.01
CA ALA A 28 -13.19 -33.50 18.74
C ALA A 28 -13.21 -32.05 18.27
N GLU A 29 -12.24 -31.68 17.45
CA GLU A 29 -12.18 -30.37 16.83
C GLU A 29 -11.54 -30.43 15.43
N TRP A 30 -11.76 -29.38 14.65
CA TRP A 30 -11.16 -29.22 13.34
C TRP A 30 -11.21 -27.76 12.88
N ARG A 31 -10.13 -27.26 12.28
CA ARG A 31 -9.99 -25.86 11.84
C ARG A 31 -10.44 -25.70 10.39
N LEU A 32 -10.96 -24.51 10.06
CA LEU A 32 -11.40 -23.99 8.75
C LEU A 32 -12.67 -24.60 8.13
N ASP A 33 -13.03 -25.83 8.46
CA ASP A 33 -14.26 -26.47 7.95
C ASP A 33 -14.88 -27.46 8.94
N ILE A 34 -16.03 -28.04 8.57
CA ILE A 34 -16.76 -29.03 9.37
C ILE A 34 -16.51 -30.44 8.79
N PRO A 35 -15.79 -31.32 9.49
CA PRO A 35 -15.57 -32.69 9.05
C PRO A 35 -16.87 -33.43 8.73
N MET A 36 -16.83 -34.22 7.66
CA MET A 36 -17.97 -35.05 7.24
C MET A 36 -18.46 -36.00 8.34
N LEU A 37 -17.54 -36.52 9.17
CA LEU A 37 -17.89 -37.35 10.31
C LEU A 37 -18.71 -36.59 11.35
N PHE A 38 -18.40 -35.32 11.62
CA PHE A 38 -19.12 -34.53 12.62
C PHE A 38 -20.59 -34.38 12.21
N LYS A 39 -20.82 -34.03 10.93
CA LYS A 39 -22.16 -33.96 10.32
C LYS A 39 -22.89 -35.30 10.38
N LEU A 40 -22.21 -36.40 10.05
CA LEU A 40 -22.81 -37.75 10.07
C LEU A 40 -23.24 -38.18 11.49
N LEU A 41 -22.44 -37.84 12.51
CA LEU A 41 -22.71 -38.22 13.90
C LEU A 41 -23.90 -37.47 14.49
N VAL A 42 -24.03 -36.16 14.26
CA VAL A 42 -25.23 -35.41 14.66
C VAL A 42 -26.47 -35.84 13.87
N GLY A 43 -26.29 -36.31 12.63
CA GLY A 43 -27.25 -37.11 11.88
C GLY A 43 -28.66 -36.53 11.74
N ALA A 44 -29.65 -37.40 11.48
CA ALA A 44 -31.03 -36.98 11.16
C ALA A 44 -31.82 -36.44 12.37
N GLY A 45 -31.44 -36.83 13.59
CA GLY A 45 -32.03 -36.32 14.83
C GLY A 45 -31.44 -35.01 15.33
N ALA A 46 -30.58 -34.36 14.54
CA ALA A 46 -30.04 -33.04 14.86
C ALA A 46 -31.16 -32.00 14.99
N GLN A 47 -31.13 -31.22 16.07
CA GLN A 47 -32.03 -30.10 16.30
C GLN A 47 -31.22 -28.81 16.51
N ALA A 48 -31.69 -27.73 15.90
CA ALA A 48 -31.14 -26.40 16.13
C ALA A 48 -31.41 -26.01 17.59
N THR A 49 -30.37 -25.59 18.31
CA THR A 49 -30.43 -25.29 19.75
C THR A 49 -29.71 -23.99 20.04
N ALA A 50 -30.28 -23.16 20.92
CA ALA A 50 -29.62 -21.96 21.41
C ALA A 50 -28.51 -22.32 22.40
N TRP A 51 -27.39 -21.61 22.35
CA TRP A 51 -26.26 -21.86 23.24
C TRP A 51 -25.86 -20.58 23.98
N PRO A 52 -25.88 -20.57 25.32
CA PRO A 52 -25.89 -19.33 26.11
C PRO A 52 -24.56 -18.56 26.14
N ILE A 53 -23.51 -19.07 25.48
CA ILE A 53 -22.15 -18.50 25.57
C ILE A 53 -21.90 -17.46 24.47
N TYR A 54 -22.63 -17.51 23.35
CA TYR A 54 -22.45 -16.58 22.22
C TYR A 54 -23.36 -15.33 22.35
N GLY A 55 -23.13 -14.53 23.40
CA GLY A 55 -23.95 -13.36 23.78
C GLY A 55 -24.34 -12.40 22.63
N ASP A 56 -25.51 -11.76 22.80
CA ASP A 56 -26.36 -11.07 21.80
C ASP A 56 -27.16 -12.00 20.87
N GLY A 57 -27.82 -12.98 21.48
CA GLY A 57 -28.75 -13.89 20.80
C GLY A 57 -29.23 -15.03 21.70
N GLU A 58 -29.36 -14.80 23.01
CA GLU A 58 -29.47 -15.85 24.06
C GLU A 58 -30.58 -16.90 23.81
N ASP A 59 -31.59 -16.58 23.00
CA ASP A 59 -32.68 -17.47 22.62
C ASP A 59 -32.62 -18.01 21.17
N CYS A 60 -31.66 -17.55 20.36
CA CYS A 60 -31.52 -17.91 18.95
C CYS A 60 -30.71 -19.19 18.80
N SER A 61 -31.18 -20.09 17.93
CA SER A 61 -30.45 -21.34 17.68
C SER A 61 -29.14 -21.10 16.93
N CYS A 62 -28.05 -21.62 17.47
CA CYS A 62 -26.68 -21.41 16.96
C CYS A 62 -25.85 -22.69 16.82
N VAL A 63 -26.28 -23.79 17.45
CA VAL A 63 -25.60 -25.09 17.37
C VAL A 63 -26.56 -26.19 16.96
N LEU A 64 -26.02 -27.35 16.56
CA LEU A 64 -26.81 -28.56 16.34
C LEU A 64 -26.62 -29.54 17.51
N ALA A 65 -27.73 -29.93 18.15
CA ALA A 65 -27.73 -30.93 19.21
C ALA A 65 -28.35 -32.25 18.72
N ALA A 66 -27.78 -33.38 19.12
CA ALA A 66 -28.32 -34.71 18.81
C ALA A 66 -28.12 -35.66 20.00
N PRO A 67 -28.97 -36.69 20.18
CA PRO A 67 -28.74 -37.71 21.19
C PRO A 67 -27.43 -38.47 20.93
N MET A 68 -26.58 -38.62 21.94
CA MET A 68 -25.30 -39.35 21.84
C MET A 68 -25.48 -40.80 21.37
N VAL A 69 -26.59 -41.43 21.77
CA VAL A 69 -26.95 -42.79 21.33
C VAL A 69 -27.05 -42.88 19.79
N GLN A 70 -27.51 -41.81 19.13
CA GLN A 70 -27.54 -41.76 17.67
C GLN A 70 -26.14 -41.72 17.09
N ALA A 71 -25.25 -40.88 17.62
CA ALA A 71 -23.87 -40.78 17.18
C ALA A 71 -23.13 -42.12 17.32
N GLN A 72 -23.33 -42.80 18.45
CA GLN A 72 -22.81 -44.16 18.70
C GLN A 72 -23.31 -45.15 17.65
N ALA A 73 -24.60 -45.13 17.33
CA ALA A 73 -25.19 -46.00 16.30
C ALA A 73 -24.67 -45.67 14.89
N SER A 74 -24.57 -44.39 14.53
CA SER A 74 -23.99 -43.92 13.27
C SER A 74 -22.54 -44.38 13.13
N TRP A 75 -21.72 -44.22 14.17
CA TRP A 75 -20.33 -44.66 14.18
C TRP A 75 -20.20 -46.18 14.03
N GLN A 76 -21.05 -46.95 14.73
CA GLN A 76 -21.07 -48.41 14.61
C GLN A 76 -21.45 -48.86 13.20
N ALA A 77 -22.48 -48.24 12.60
CA ALA A 77 -22.90 -48.53 11.24
C ALA A 77 -21.80 -48.16 10.23
N LEU A 78 -21.19 -46.98 10.35
CA LEU A 78 -20.07 -46.56 9.49
C LEU A 78 -18.89 -47.53 9.60
N SER A 79 -18.50 -47.88 10.83
CA SER A 79 -17.41 -48.82 11.10
C SER A 79 -17.63 -50.19 10.46
N SER A 80 -18.88 -50.61 10.25
CA SER A 80 -19.21 -51.85 9.55
C SER A 80 -19.03 -51.78 8.03
N LEU A 81 -19.08 -50.57 7.45
CA LEU A 81 -18.86 -50.32 6.02
C LEU A 81 -17.39 -50.05 5.69
N MET A 82 -16.62 -49.58 6.67
CA MET A 82 -15.19 -49.32 6.56
C MET A 82 -14.40 -50.63 6.49
N ASP A 83 -13.37 -50.67 5.65
CA ASP A 83 -12.41 -51.76 5.68
C ASP A 83 -11.69 -51.80 7.03
N LYS A 84 -11.26 -53.00 7.45
CA LYS A 84 -10.48 -53.17 8.68
C LYS A 84 -9.20 -52.30 8.61
N PRO A 85 -8.89 -51.51 9.66
CA PRO A 85 -7.69 -50.69 9.67
C PRO A 85 -6.47 -51.61 9.62
N ARG A 86 -5.49 -51.26 8.79
CA ARG A 86 -4.29 -52.10 8.56
C ARG A 86 -3.05 -51.55 9.25
N ASP A 87 -3.01 -50.26 9.51
CA ASP A 87 -1.91 -49.57 10.19
C ASP A 87 -2.28 -49.14 11.61
N ALA A 88 -1.26 -48.92 12.43
CA ALA A 88 -1.41 -48.56 13.84
C ALA A 88 -2.12 -47.22 14.05
N ALA A 89 -1.87 -46.23 13.20
CA ALA A 89 -2.47 -44.91 13.33
C ALA A 89 -3.99 -44.96 13.11
N ALA A 90 -4.46 -45.66 12.08
CA ALA A 90 -5.88 -45.87 11.83
C ALA A 90 -6.56 -46.69 12.94
N ILE A 91 -5.86 -47.68 13.53
CA ILE A 91 -6.36 -48.42 14.69
C ILE A 91 -6.56 -47.48 15.88
N VAL A 92 -5.55 -46.68 16.21
CA VAL A 92 -5.58 -45.73 17.32
C VAL A 92 -6.69 -44.69 17.12
N ALA A 93 -6.78 -44.09 15.92
CA ALA A 93 -7.80 -43.08 15.61
C ALA A 93 -9.21 -43.64 15.76
N ARG A 94 -9.51 -44.82 15.19
CA ARG A 94 -10.84 -45.45 15.33
C ARG A 94 -11.14 -45.85 16.77
N SER A 95 -10.13 -46.29 17.52
CA SER A 95 -10.28 -46.62 18.94
C SER A 95 -10.57 -45.37 19.78
N ALA A 96 -9.91 -44.25 19.48
CA ALA A 96 -10.13 -42.97 20.15
C ALA A 96 -11.56 -42.47 19.93
N ILE A 97 -12.04 -42.46 18.68
CA ILE A 97 -13.44 -42.09 18.34
C ILE A 97 -14.43 -42.97 19.13
N SER A 98 -14.25 -44.29 19.09
CA SER A 98 -15.13 -45.23 19.77
C SER A 98 -15.15 -45.00 21.29
N THR A 99 -13.99 -44.74 21.89
CA THR A 99 -13.84 -44.53 23.33
C THR A 99 -14.50 -43.22 23.76
N LEU A 100 -14.26 -42.13 23.04
CA LEU A 100 -14.82 -40.82 23.34
C LEU A 100 -16.34 -40.79 23.16
N LEU A 101 -16.87 -41.41 22.10
CA LEU A 101 -18.32 -41.55 21.92
C LEU A 101 -18.97 -42.42 23.01
N ALA A 102 -18.30 -43.49 23.47
CA ALA A 102 -18.82 -44.35 24.52
C ALA A 102 -18.80 -43.68 25.91
N GLY A 103 -17.79 -42.84 26.17
CA GLY A 103 -17.67 -42.06 27.41
C GLY A 103 -18.43 -40.73 27.39
N GLY A 104 -18.97 -40.32 26.24
CA GLY A 104 -19.65 -39.04 26.06
C GLY A 104 -20.97 -38.95 26.83
N GLN A 105 -21.35 -37.72 27.15
CA GLN A 105 -22.60 -37.41 27.85
C GLN A 105 -23.83 -37.54 26.93
N PRO A 106 -25.07 -37.67 27.46
CA PRO A 106 -26.30 -37.93 26.70
C PRO A 106 -26.56 -37.11 25.44
N TRP A 107 -26.11 -35.85 25.37
CA TRP A 107 -26.23 -34.99 24.20
C TRP A 107 -24.87 -34.77 23.56
N LEU A 108 -24.81 -34.96 22.24
CA LEU A 108 -23.71 -34.54 21.38
C LEU A 108 -24.09 -33.19 20.75
N ILE A 109 -23.17 -32.23 20.81
CA ILE A 109 -23.34 -30.90 20.25
C ILE A 109 -22.27 -30.70 19.18
N LEU A 110 -22.69 -30.22 18.01
CA LEU A 110 -21.82 -29.68 16.99
C LEU A 110 -21.87 -28.16 17.08
N ASP A 111 -20.74 -27.59 17.48
CA ASP A 111 -20.48 -26.18 17.34
C ASP A 111 -19.90 -25.89 15.96
N CYS A 112 -20.62 -25.02 15.26
CA CYS A 112 -20.35 -24.55 13.92
C CYS A 112 -20.46 -23.03 13.82
N VAL A 113 -20.53 -22.33 14.96
CA VAL A 113 -20.90 -20.90 15.00
C VAL A 113 -19.96 -20.06 14.15
N GLN A 114 -18.65 -20.23 14.34
CA GLN A 114 -17.62 -19.49 13.60
C GLN A 114 -17.58 -19.82 12.09
N LEU A 115 -18.20 -20.92 11.66
CA LEU A 115 -18.14 -21.40 10.26
C LEU A 115 -19.36 -21.01 9.42
N ILE A 116 -20.37 -20.40 10.03
CA ILE A 116 -21.51 -19.81 9.31
C ILE A 116 -21.25 -18.29 9.23
N PRO A 117 -21.05 -17.72 8.02
CA PRO A 117 -20.55 -16.35 7.84
C PRO A 117 -21.64 -15.28 7.99
N HIS A 118 -22.45 -15.37 9.05
CA HIS A 118 -23.56 -14.48 9.33
C HIS A 118 -23.74 -14.33 10.85
N ASP A 119 -24.34 -13.22 11.30
CA ASP A 119 -24.58 -13.02 12.73
C ASP A 119 -25.71 -13.93 13.23
N ILE A 120 -25.56 -14.43 14.46
CA ILE A 120 -26.60 -15.23 15.12
C ILE A 120 -27.91 -14.42 15.17
N GLY A 121 -29.04 -15.10 14.92
CA GLY A 121 -30.37 -14.48 14.91
C GLY A 121 -30.78 -13.86 13.57
N THR A 122 -29.87 -13.78 12.60
CA THR A 122 -30.22 -13.39 11.22
C THR A 122 -30.93 -14.53 10.46
N PRO A 123 -31.82 -14.21 9.50
CA PRO A 123 -32.41 -15.22 8.61
C PRO A 123 -31.36 -16.02 7.83
N GLU A 124 -30.27 -15.37 7.42
CA GLU A 124 -29.17 -15.96 6.68
C GLU A 124 -28.42 -17.00 7.52
N TYR A 125 -28.13 -16.67 8.78
CA TYR A 125 -27.52 -17.62 9.71
C TYR A 125 -28.44 -18.83 9.97
N ALA A 126 -29.73 -18.58 10.24
CA ALA A 126 -30.70 -19.66 10.44
C ALA A 126 -30.81 -20.57 9.21
N ALA A 127 -30.75 -20.02 8.00
CA ALA A 127 -30.71 -20.79 6.76
C ALA A 127 -29.43 -21.62 6.61
N GLY A 128 -28.27 -21.07 7.00
CA GLY A 128 -27.00 -21.80 7.04
C GLY A 128 -27.04 -23.00 7.99
N LEU A 129 -27.54 -22.79 9.22
CA LEU A 129 -27.68 -23.85 10.23
C LEU A 129 -28.67 -24.95 9.79
N GLU A 130 -29.78 -24.57 9.17
CA GLU A 130 -30.74 -25.50 8.59
C GLU A 130 -30.15 -26.28 7.40
N GLY A 131 -29.33 -25.62 6.56
CA GLY A 131 -28.58 -26.28 5.49
C GLY A 131 -27.64 -27.37 6.03
N LEU A 132 -26.88 -27.06 7.09
CA LEU A 132 -26.03 -28.04 7.76
C LEU A 132 -26.82 -29.22 8.35
N ARG A 133 -27.98 -28.93 8.95
CA ARG A 133 -28.90 -29.95 9.46
C ARG A 133 -29.43 -30.87 8.35
N ALA A 134 -29.77 -30.30 7.19
CA ALA A 134 -30.20 -31.05 6.02
C ALA A 134 -29.08 -31.94 5.44
N GLU A 135 -27.83 -31.44 5.41
CA GLU A 135 -26.66 -32.24 5.04
C GLU A 135 -26.45 -33.42 5.99
N ALA A 136 -26.50 -33.18 7.30
CA ALA A 136 -26.38 -34.23 8.33
C ALA A 136 -27.47 -35.32 8.16
N GLN A 137 -28.70 -34.90 7.87
CA GLN A 137 -29.81 -35.82 7.58
C GLN A 137 -29.55 -36.63 6.30
N ALA A 138 -29.07 -36.01 5.23
CA ALA A 138 -28.76 -36.68 3.97
C ALA A 138 -27.65 -37.73 4.15
N LEU A 139 -26.57 -37.39 4.87
CA LEU A 139 -25.48 -38.31 5.20
C LEU A 139 -25.96 -39.49 6.03
N HIS A 140 -26.83 -39.24 7.01
CA HIS A 140 -27.40 -40.30 7.83
C HIS A 140 -28.27 -41.26 7.00
N LEU A 141 -29.08 -40.75 6.07
CA LEU A 141 -29.88 -41.57 5.16
C LEU A 141 -29.00 -42.39 4.20
N ALA A 142 -27.93 -41.80 3.67
CA ALA A 142 -26.94 -42.49 2.85
C ALA A 142 -26.28 -43.64 3.63
N LEU A 143 -25.94 -43.42 4.90
CA LEU A 143 -25.41 -44.44 5.80
C LEU A 143 -26.39 -45.59 6.02
N GLN A 144 -27.66 -45.30 6.30
CA GLN A 144 -28.69 -46.34 6.47
C GLN A 144 -28.89 -47.19 5.22
N ARG A 145 -28.73 -46.59 4.03
CA ARG A 145 -28.86 -47.28 2.74
C ARG A 145 -27.57 -47.96 2.28
N GLY A 146 -26.44 -47.73 2.96
CA GLY A 146 -25.13 -48.24 2.57
C GLY A 146 -24.59 -47.63 1.28
N GLU A 147 -24.96 -46.37 0.98
CA GLU A 147 -24.54 -45.65 -0.23
C GLU A 147 -23.05 -45.25 -0.14
N ARG A 148 -22.16 -46.17 -0.55
CA ARG A 148 -20.69 -46.00 -0.41
C ARG A 148 -20.13 -44.79 -1.15
N GLU A 149 -20.70 -44.41 -2.29
CA GLU A 149 -20.26 -43.25 -3.07
C GLU A 149 -20.48 -41.94 -2.31
N ALA A 150 -21.66 -41.76 -1.72
CA ALA A 150 -21.98 -40.62 -0.88
C ALA A 150 -21.14 -40.57 0.42
N LEU A 151 -20.56 -41.70 0.84
CA LEU A 151 -19.72 -41.83 2.03
C LEU A 151 -18.22 -41.96 1.70
N ALA A 152 -17.84 -41.80 0.42
CA ALA A 152 -16.49 -42.12 -0.04
C ALA A 152 -15.37 -41.44 0.78
N PRO A 153 -15.47 -40.16 1.18
CA PRO A 153 -14.42 -39.52 1.99
C PRO A 153 -14.19 -40.16 3.37
N LEU A 154 -15.23 -40.75 3.96
CA LEU A 154 -15.16 -41.48 5.24
C LEU A 154 -14.73 -42.94 5.06
N LEU A 155 -14.94 -43.51 3.88
CA LEU A 155 -14.59 -44.89 3.55
C LEU A 155 -13.18 -45.03 2.94
N ALA A 156 -12.59 -43.95 2.44
CA ALA A 156 -11.24 -43.93 1.91
C ALA A 156 -10.23 -44.42 2.97
N ALA A 157 -9.40 -45.39 2.60
CA ALA A 157 -8.42 -46.00 3.51
C ALA A 157 -7.13 -45.18 3.55
N GLY A 158 -6.74 -44.71 4.75
CA GLY A 158 -5.51 -43.96 5.00
C GLY A 158 -5.54 -43.32 6.39
N THR A 159 -4.40 -42.76 6.82
CA THR A 159 -4.20 -42.00 8.08
C THR A 159 -5.28 -40.94 8.31
N ALA A 160 -5.38 -40.43 9.56
CA ALA A 160 -6.32 -39.38 10.01
C ALA A 160 -6.78 -38.47 8.87
N SER A 161 -7.95 -38.77 8.32
CA SER A 161 -8.51 -38.07 7.16
C SER A 161 -9.12 -36.77 7.65
N PRO A 162 -9.01 -35.66 6.89
CA PRO A 162 -9.76 -34.44 7.16
C PRO A 162 -11.25 -34.68 7.38
N ALA A 163 -11.82 -35.68 6.68
CA ALA A 163 -13.21 -36.08 6.84
C ALA A 163 -13.56 -36.57 8.26
N THR A 164 -12.58 -37.03 9.04
CA THR A 164 -12.80 -37.57 10.40
C THR A 164 -12.58 -36.55 11.52
N GLY A 165 -11.81 -35.49 11.29
CA GLY A 165 -11.45 -34.53 12.34
C GLY A 165 -10.40 -35.04 13.34
N TYR A 166 -9.99 -34.19 14.28
CA TYR A 166 -9.07 -34.55 15.37
C TYR A 166 -9.86 -34.92 16.63
N TRP A 167 -9.61 -36.10 17.20
CA TRP A 167 -10.33 -36.63 18.36
C TRP A 167 -9.41 -36.81 19.56
N SER A 168 -9.71 -36.15 20.68
CA SER A 168 -8.94 -36.24 21.90
C SER A 168 -9.80 -35.91 23.12
N ALA A 169 -9.50 -36.54 24.26
CA ALA A 169 -10.07 -36.13 25.56
C ALA A 169 -9.59 -34.75 26.01
N THR A 170 -8.51 -34.25 25.40
CA THR A 170 -7.96 -32.90 25.63
C THR A 170 -8.52 -31.87 24.64
N ALA A 171 -9.38 -32.27 23.69
CA ALA A 171 -10.06 -31.31 22.85
C ALA A 171 -10.90 -30.40 23.73
N VAL A 172 -10.76 -29.09 23.55
CA VAL A 172 -11.53 -28.09 24.31
C VAL A 172 -12.84 -27.89 23.58
N ALA A 173 -13.95 -27.81 24.31
CA ALA A 173 -15.15 -27.19 23.76
C ALA A 173 -14.81 -25.70 23.58
N GLN A 174 -14.44 -25.29 22.37
CA GLN A 174 -14.02 -23.92 22.05
C GLN A 174 -15.21 -22.96 22.10
N LEU A 175 -15.70 -22.74 23.32
CA LEU A 175 -16.80 -21.85 23.64
C LEU A 175 -16.32 -20.38 23.73
N VAL A 176 -15.00 -20.16 23.60
CA VAL A 176 -14.30 -18.87 23.58
C VAL A 176 -13.15 -18.92 22.58
N ASP A 177 -12.68 -17.76 22.16
CA ASP A 177 -11.53 -17.63 21.26
C ASP A 177 -10.25 -18.22 21.90
N VAL A 178 -9.39 -18.78 21.07
CA VAL A 178 -8.10 -19.32 21.52
C VAL A 178 -7.14 -18.17 21.75
N GLU A 179 -6.69 -18.01 23.00
CA GLU A 179 -5.76 -16.97 23.43
C GLU A 179 -4.41 -17.57 23.85
N GLU A 180 -3.36 -16.75 23.81
CA GLU A 180 -2.04 -17.12 24.33
C GLU A 180 -2.12 -17.37 25.85
N LEU A 181 -1.60 -18.53 26.29
CA LEU A 181 -1.41 -18.84 27.70
C LEU A 181 0.07 -18.77 28.06
N ALA A 182 0.38 -18.37 29.29
CA ALA A 182 1.75 -18.28 29.74
C ALA A 182 2.40 -19.67 29.75
N ALA A 183 3.59 -19.81 29.16
CA ALA A 183 4.22 -21.11 28.94
C ALA A 183 4.50 -21.88 30.25
N ASP A 184 4.68 -21.19 31.37
CA ASP A 184 4.86 -21.79 32.71
C ASP A 184 3.58 -22.40 33.28
N GLU A 185 2.41 -22.01 32.78
CA GLU A 185 1.10 -22.59 33.12
C GLU A 185 0.82 -23.89 32.34
N LEU A 186 1.64 -24.24 31.36
CA LEU A 186 1.41 -25.35 30.43
C LEU A 186 2.38 -26.53 30.70
N PRO A 187 1.97 -27.59 31.43
CA PRO A 187 2.87 -28.66 31.85
C PRO A 187 3.48 -29.45 30.67
N PHE A 188 2.78 -29.53 29.54
CA PHE A 188 3.25 -30.24 28.35
C PHE A 188 4.36 -29.50 27.59
N LEU A 189 4.64 -28.23 27.94
CA LEU A 189 5.78 -27.47 27.42
C LEU A 189 7.04 -27.65 28.27
N GLN A 190 6.94 -28.28 29.45
CA GLN A 190 8.09 -28.45 30.33
C GLN A 190 9.18 -29.31 29.69
N GLY A 191 10.39 -28.77 29.63
CA GLY A 191 11.54 -29.43 29.02
C GLY A 191 11.64 -29.24 27.50
N LEU A 192 10.76 -28.43 26.90
CA LEU A 192 10.89 -27.92 25.54
C LEU A 192 11.49 -26.51 25.54
N GLU A 193 12.08 -26.11 24.42
CA GLU A 193 12.49 -24.73 24.20
C GLU A 193 11.33 -23.98 23.52
N VAL A 194 10.65 -23.09 24.26
CA VAL A 194 9.53 -22.30 23.72
C VAL A 194 10.09 -21.11 22.96
N VAL A 195 9.78 -21.01 21.67
CA VAL A 195 10.23 -19.94 20.77
C VAL A 195 9.33 -18.71 20.95
N GLY A 196 8.02 -18.91 20.88
CA GLY A 196 7.04 -17.83 20.96
C GLY A 196 5.61 -18.29 20.72
N TRP A 197 4.70 -17.30 20.61
CA TRP A 197 3.32 -17.48 20.22
C TRP A 197 3.15 -17.04 18.76
N GLU A 198 2.60 -17.92 17.93
CA GLU A 198 2.30 -17.66 16.53
C GLU A 198 0.81 -17.38 16.36
N GLU A 199 0.46 -16.10 16.22
CA GLU A 199 -0.93 -15.61 16.16
C GLU A 199 -1.71 -16.18 14.97
N ASP A 200 -1.07 -16.31 13.81
CA ASP A 200 -1.73 -16.74 12.57
C ASP A 200 -2.11 -18.23 12.59
N VAL A 201 -1.43 -19.05 13.41
CA VAL A 201 -1.73 -20.48 13.63
C VAL A 201 -2.35 -20.78 15.00
N LEU A 202 -2.44 -19.78 15.89
CA LEU A 202 -2.91 -19.92 17.27
C LEU A 202 -2.21 -21.07 18.01
N CYS A 203 -0.88 -21.10 17.96
CA CYS A 203 -0.04 -22.12 18.57
C CYS A 203 1.21 -21.52 19.23
N HIS A 204 1.72 -22.20 20.26
CA HIS A 204 3.11 -22.01 20.67
C HIS A 204 4.04 -22.71 19.68
N GLU A 205 5.04 -21.98 19.22
CA GLU A 205 6.18 -22.53 18.51
C GLU A 205 7.22 -23.03 19.52
N VAL A 206 7.66 -24.27 19.35
CA VAL A 206 8.56 -24.95 20.26
C VAL A 206 9.61 -25.76 19.52
N ASN A 207 10.81 -25.85 20.10
CA ASN A 207 11.88 -26.70 19.60
C ASN A 207 12.13 -27.89 20.52
N ALA A 208 12.61 -28.99 19.94
CA ALA A 208 13.08 -30.13 20.70
C ALA A 208 14.37 -29.76 21.47
N ALA A 209 14.47 -30.20 22.73
CA ALA A 209 15.63 -29.90 23.56
C ALA A 209 16.94 -30.39 22.92
N GLY A 210 17.86 -29.46 22.66
CA GLY A 210 19.13 -29.75 22.00
C GLY A 210 19.07 -29.93 20.48
N GLU A 211 17.91 -29.71 19.86
CA GLU A 211 17.69 -29.73 18.41
C GLU A 211 16.91 -28.46 17.98
N PRO A 212 17.57 -27.28 17.95
CA PRO A 212 16.89 -26.00 17.76
C PRO A 212 16.27 -25.82 16.37
N ASP A 213 16.70 -26.60 15.37
CA ASP A 213 16.16 -26.55 14.01
C ASP A 213 14.88 -27.38 13.84
N VAL A 214 14.59 -28.29 14.79
CA VAL A 214 13.39 -29.14 14.76
C VAL A 214 12.27 -28.44 15.50
N THR A 215 11.33 -27.91 14.71
CA THR A 215 10.24 -27.07 15.19
C THR A 215 8.93 -27.84 15.28
N GLY A 216 8.13 -27.51 16.28
CA GLY A 216 6.77 -28.01 16.46
C GLY A 216 5.80 -26.88 16.79
N LEU A 217 4.52 -27.14 16.52
CA LEU A 217 3.41 -26.22 16.78
C LEU A 217 2.38 -26.93 17.64
N VAL A 218 2.10 -26.36 18.81
CA VAL A 218 1.17 -26.91 19.80
C VAL A 218 0.22 -25.84 20.30
N THR A 219 -1.08 -26.14 20.33
CA THR A 219 -2.10 -25.21 20.83
C THR A 219 -1.95 -25.01 22.35
N PRO A 220 -2.52 -23.93 22.93
CA PRO A 220 -2.49 -23.70 24.39
C PRO A 220 -3.12 -24.81 25.23
N TYR A 221 -3.96 -25.65 24.63
CA TYR A 221 -4.60 -26.81 25.25
C TYR A 221 -3.95 -28.16 24.90
N GLY A 222 -2.76 -28.13 24.28
CA GLY A 222 -1.92 -29.31 24.11
C GLY A 222 -2.22 -30.19 22.89
N ARG A 223 -2.99 -29.69 21.91
CA ARG A 223 -3.08 -30.35 20.59
C ARG A 223 -1.85 -29.99 19.76
N TRP A 224 -1.14 -30.99 19.28
CA TRP A 224 -0.05 -30.80 18.33
C TRP A 224 -0.61 -30.64 16.91
N ILE A 225 -0.38 -29.48 16.30
CA ILE A 225 -0.58 -29.25 14.86
C ILE A 225 0.65 -29.76 14.11
N VAL A 226 1.85 -29.47 14.61
CA VAL A 226 3.11 -30.00 14.08
C VAL A 226 3.86 -30.73 15.20
N PRO A 227 3.77 -32.07 15.28
CA PRO A 227 4.46 -32.84 16.31
C PRO A 227 5.99 -32.89 16.07
N LEU A 228 6.79 -32.70 17.12
CA LEU A 228 8.26 -32.81 17.05
C LEU A 228 8.77 -34.17 16.55
N SER A 229 7.97 -35.23 16.70
CA SER A 229 8.30 -36.57 16.20
C SER A 229 8.40 -36.66 14.67
N GLN A 230 7.82 -35.71 13.95
CA GLN A 230 7.93 -35.62 12.49
C GLN A 230 9.24 -34.98 12.03
N ARG A 231 9.99 -34.35 12.96
CA ARG A 231 11.29 -33.73 12.69
C ARG A 231 11.27 -32.74 11.51
N TYR A 232 10.21 -31.93 11.46
CA TYR A 232 10.12 -30.85 10.47
C TYR A 232 11.07 -29.71 10.84
N VAL A 233 11.55 -29.05 9.79
CA VAL A 233 12.43 -27.89 9.84
C VAL A 233 11.89 -26.85 8.85
N ASP A 234 12.34 -25.60 8.93
CA ASP A 234 11.95 -24.53 7.98
C ASP A 234 10.42 -24.39 7.84
N LEU A 235 9.73 -24.19 8.97
CA LEU A 235 8.27 -24.02 8.99
C LEU A 235 7.88 -22.62 8.48
N GLY A 236 7.15 -22.57 7.36
CA GLY A 236 6.59 -21.32 6.82
C GLY A 236 5.22 -21.00 7.41
N VAL A 237 5.20 -20.59 8.68
CA VAL A 237 3.97 -20.23 9.43
C VAL A 237 3.33 -18.93 8.96
N TYR A 238 4.11 -18.05 8.34
CA TYR A 238 3.65 -16.78 7.76
C TYR A 238 2.65 -16.93 6.60
N TYR A 239 2.38 -18.16 6.15
CA TYR A 239 1.34 -18.49 5.17
C TYR A 239 0.02 -18.95 5.79
N ALA A 240 -0.07 -18.95 7.12
CA ALA A 240 -1.23 -19.49 7.82
C ALA A 240 -2.52 -18.71 7.58
N ASP A 241 -2.43 -17.40 7.32
CA ASP A 241 -3.58 -16.58 6.88
C ASP A 241 -4.20 -17.07 5.56
N ASP A 242 -3.40 -17.67 4.69
CA ASP A 242 -3.88 -18.32 3.46
C ASP A 242 -4.33 -19.78 3.68
N GLY A 243 -4.22 -20.29 4.91
CA GLY A 243 -4.67 -21.61 5.32
C GLY A 243 -3.59 -22.70 5.26
N TRP A 244 -2.32 -22.34 5.07
CA TRP A 244 -1.25 -23.27 4.78
C TRP A 244 -0.02 -23.07 5.66
N ILE A 245 0.73 -24.14 5.89
CA ILE A 245 2.06 -24.10 6.52
C ILE A 245 3.01 -24.87 5.61
N THR A 246 4.06 -24.23 5.11
CA THR A 246 5.12 -24.95 4.38
C THR A 246 6.10 -25.57 5.38
N PHE A 247 6.78 -26.64 4.98
CA PHE A 247 7.79 -27.28 5.83
C PHE A 247 8.83 -27.98 4.97
N ALA A 248 10.03 -28.13 5.50
CA ALA A 248 11.00 -29.12 5.05
C ALA A 248 11.17 -30.23 6.10
N THR A 249 11.90 -31.29 5.76
CA THR A 249 12.22 -32.37 6.71
C THR A 249 13.69 -32.34 7.06
N ALA A 250 14.05 -32.64 8.31
CA ALA A 250 15.45 -32.69 8.74
C ALA A 250 16.30 -33.66 7.88
N ASP A 251 15.68 -34.73 7.37
CA ASP A 251 16.34 -35.75 6.54
C ASP A 251 16.53 -35.31 5.08
N ALA A 252 15.74 -34.33 4.62
CA ALA A 252 15.77 -33.77 3.27
C ALA A 252 15.41 -32.27 3.31
N PRO A 253 16.36 -31.40 3.72
CA PRO A 253 16.10 -29.97 3.91
C PRO A 253 15.80 -29.20 2.62
N ASP A 254 16.19 -29.75 1.46
CA ASP A 254 15.90 -29.17 0.14
C ASP A 254 14.56 -29.65 -0.46
N ALA A 255 13.79 -30.45 0.30
CA ALA A 255 12.48 -30.95 -0.12
C ALA A 255 11.39 -30.39 0.79
N HIS A 256 10.49 -29.61 0.20
CA HIS A 256 9.44 -28.90 0.91
C HIS A 256 8.07 -29.51 0.62
N GLY A 257 7.21 -29.52 1.64
CA GLY A 257 5.81 -29.92 1.56
C GLY A 257 4.90 -28.83 2.09
N VAL A 258 3.58 -29.12 2.09
CA VAL A 258 2.54 -28.21 2.60
C VAL A 258 1.63 -28.97 3.56
N LEU A 259 1.38 -28.36 4.71
CA LEU A 259 0.39 -28.78 5.70
C LEU A 259 -0.82 -27.84 5.63
N ASP A 260 -2.00 -28.36 5.96
CA ASP A 260 -3.12 -27.51 6.37
C ASP A 260 -2.95 -27.05 7.83
N LEU A 261 -3.82 -26.14 8.29
CA LEU A 261 -3.83 -25.66 9.69
C LEU A 261 -4.24 -26.71 10.72
N ASN A 262 -4.56 -27.94 10.30
CA ASN A 262 -4.83 -29.09 11.16
C ASN A 262 -3.64 -30.04 11.29
N GLY A 263 -2.52 -29.76 10.61
CA GLY A 263 -1.33 -30.61 10.61
C GLY A 263 -1.37 -31.76 9.60
N THR A 264 -2.33 -31.75 8.69
CA THR A 264 -2.45 -32.77 7.64
C THR A 264 -1.52 -32.41 6.49
N VAL A 265 -0.70 -33.37 6.04
CA VAL A 265 0.10 -33.21 4.82
C VAL A 265 -0.84 -33.16 3.61
N VAL A 266 -0.89 -31.98 2.99
CA VAL A 266 -1.68 -31.68 1.79
C VAL A 266 -0.84 -31.95 0.55
N LEU A 267 0.40 -31.45 0.55
CA LEU A 267 1.40 -31.79 -0.46
C LEU A 267 2.60 -32.46 0.21
N PRO A 268 2.99 -33.68 -0.21
CA PRO A 268 4.16 -34.34 0.35
C PRO A 268 5.45 -33.60 -0.03
N PRO A 269 6.52 -33.74 0.76
CA PRO A 269 7.81 -33.13 0.46
C PRO A 269 8.31 -33.51 -0.94
N ALA A 270 8.62 -32.50 -1.75
CA ALA A 270 9.21 -32.64 -3.08
C ALA A 270 10.39 -31.65 -3.22
N PRO A 271 11.39 -31.94 -4.05
CA PRO A 271 12.50 -31.03 -4.27
C PRO A 271 12.04 -29.62 -4.66
N GLY A 272 12.74 -28.61 -4.14
CA GLY A 272 12.47 -27.20 -4.44
C GLY A 272 11.66 -26.49 -3.36
N ALA A 273 11.94 -25.21 -3.18
CA ALA A 273 11.28 -24.36 -2.20
C ALA A 273 9.84 -24.06 -2.62
N LEU A 274 8.95 -23.94 -1.64
CA LEU A 274 7.52 -23.69 -1.83
C LEU A 274 7.12 -22.35 -1.23
N TYR A 275 6.45 -21.52 -2.02
CA TYR A 275 5.96 -20.20 -1.62
C TYR A 275 4.46 -20.10 -1.91
N VAL A 276 3.65 -19.90 -0.87
CA VAL A 276 2.21 -19.68 -1.04
C VAL A 276 1.98 -18.28 -1.58
N ILE A 277 1.18 -18.17 -2.64
CA ILE A 277 0.86 -16.91 -3.32
C ILE A 277 -0.56 -16.45 -2.95
N SER A 278 -1.45 -17.41 -2.72
CA SER A 278 -2.83 -17.22 -2.29
C SER A 278 -3.35 -18.51 -1.66
N PRO A 279 -4.59 -18.53 -1.11
CA PRO A 279 -5.20 -19.76 -0.60
C PRO A 279 -5.37 -20.86 -1.66
N HIS A 280 -5.17 -20.55 -2.94
CA HIS A 280 -5.36 -21.46 -4.06
C HIS A 280 -4.09 -21.71 -4.88
N LEU A 281 -2.98 -21.00 -4.60
CA LEU A 281 -1.82 -20.97 -5.47
C LEU A 281 -0.51 -21.09 -4.70
N LEU A 282 0.39 -21.87 -5.28
CA LEU A 282 1.71 -22.16 -4.75
C LEU A 282 2.75 -22.03 -5.86
N GLN A 283 3.82 -21.29 -5.61
CA GLN A 283 5.00 -21.29 -6.46
C GLN A 283 6.00 -22.31 -5.93
N GLN A 284 6.52 -23.16 -6.81
CA GLN A 284 7.62 -24.07 -6.51
C GLN A 284 8.86 -23.66 -7.30
N ILE A 285 9.98 -23.44 -6.61
CA ILE A 285 11.26 -23.03 -7.19
C ILE A 285 12.29 -24.14 -6.97
N ASP A 286 12.75 -24.77 -8.05
CA ASP A 286 13.83 -25.76 -8.04
C ASP A 286 15.18 -25.13 -7.68
N ALA A 287 16.13 -25.98 -7.27
CA ALA A 287 17.50 -25.56 -6.94
C ALA A 287 18.26 -24.92 -8.12
N ASP A 288 17.87 -25.20 -9.36
CA ASP A 288 18.44 -24.58 -10.57
C ASP A 288 17.75 -23.24 -10.94
N GLY A 289 16.76 -22.82 -10.15
CA GLY A 289 15.96 -21.62 -10.37
C GLY A 289 14.72 -21.85 -11.24
N ALA A 290 14.49 -23.05 -11.77
CA ALA A 290 13.28 -23.35 -12.53
C ALA A 290 12.06 -23.22 -11.62
N SER A 291 11.12 -22.37 -12.02
CA SER A 291 9.95 -22.05 -11.20
C SER A 291 8.66 -22.45 -11.89
N ARG A 292 7.66 -22.89 -11.13
CA ARG A 292 6.34 -23.26 -11.64
C ARG A 292 5.23 -22.88 -10.68
N LEU A 293 4.06 -22.63 -11.23
CA LEU A 293 2.84 -22.32 -10.48
C LEU A 293 1.97 -23.57 -10.39
N LEU A 294 1.62 -23.95 -9.17
CA LEU A 294 0.79 -25.09 -8.82
C LEU A 294 -0.52 -24.61 -8.19
N ARG A 295 -1.56 -25.42 -8.35
CA ARG A 295 -2.83 -25.25 -7.66
C ARG A 295 -2.78 -25.91 -6.29
N LEU A 296 -3.28 -25.21 -5.28
CA LEU A 296 -3.61 -25.79 -3.98
C LEU A 296 -5.09 -26.19 -3.94
N PRO A 297 -5.44 -27.25 -3.19
CA PRO A 297 -4.54 -28.13 -2.42
C PRO A 297 -3.93 -29.29 -3.23
N ASP A 298 -4.33 -29.52 -4.47
CA ASP A 298 -4.06 -30.78 -5.18
C ASP A 298 -2.69 -30.87 -5.89
N GLY A 299 -1.93 -29.78 -5.91
CA GLY A 299 -0.60 -29.71 -6.51
C GLY A 299 -0.61 -29.76 -8.03
N ALA A 300 -1.78 -29.53 -8.68
CA ALA A 300 -1.86 -29.59 -10.13
C ALA A 300 -1.03 -28.47 -10.77
N LEU A 301 -0.17 -28.81 -11.72
CA LEU A 301 0.61 -27.84 -12.48
C LEU A 301 -0.33 -26.93 -13.29
N LEU A 302 -0.27 -25.63 -13.03
CA LEU A 302 -1.01 -24.62 -13.77
C LEU A 302 -0.15 -24.01 -14.88
N ILE A 303 1.04 -23.54 -14.53
CA ILE A 303 1.95 -22.87 -15.47
C ILE A 303 3.38 -23.25 -15.13
N ASP A 304 4.11 -23.73 -16.13
CA ASP A 304 5.53 -24.04 -16.04
C ASP A 304 6.40 -22.82 -16.40
N ARG A 305 7.63 -22.79 -15.87
CA ARG A 305 8.66 -21.76 -16.09
C ARG A 305 8.21 -20.33 -15.77
N VAL A 306 7.64 -20.10 -14.59
CA VAL A 306 7.18 -18.78 -14.15
C VAL A 306 8.27 -18.05 -13.38
N ASP A 307 9.01 -17.19 -14.08
CA ASP A 307 10.18 -16.49 -13.55
C ASP A 307 9.82 -15.42 -12.50
N ASN A 308 8.65 -14.78 -12.64
CA ASN A 308 8.20 -13.75 -11.71
C ASN A 308 6.69 -13.85 -11.45
N ILE A 309 6.29 -13.60 -10.20
CA ILE A 309 4.90 -13.61 -9.74
C ILE A 309 4.70 -12.41 -8.80
N CYS A 310 3.66 -11.61 -9.04
CA CYS A 310 3.37 -10.45 -8.20
C CYS A 310 1.86 -10.30 -7.99
N LEU A 311 1.43 -10.18 -6.73
CA LEU A 311 0.05 -9.88 -6.39
C LEU A 311 -0.22 -8.38 -6.56
N ARG A 312 -1.26 -8.04 -7.33
CA ARG A 312 -1.73 -6.67 -7.52
C ARG A 312 -2.69 -6.26 -6.42
N GLU A 313 -2.82 -4.95 -6.18
CA GLU A 313 -3.80 -4.39 -5.24
C GLU A 313 -5.26 -4.73 -5.58
N ASP A 314 -5.55 -5.03 -6.85
CA ASP A 314 -6.89 -5.43 -7.30
C ASP A 314 -7.19 -6.94 -7.15
N GLY A 315 -6.26 -7.69 -6.53
CA GLY A 315 -6.38 -9.13 -6.26
C GLY A 315 -6.09 -10.02 -7.46
N LEU A 316 -5.62 -9.45 -8.58
CA LEU A 316 -5.07 -10.20 -9.70
C LEU A 316 -3.58 -10.47 -9.49
N ILE A 317 -3.04 -11.42 -10.25
CA ILE A 317 -1.65 -11.85 -10.13
C ILE A 317 -0.97 -11.68 -11.47
N ASP A 318 0.07 -10.85 -11.48
CA ASP A 318 1.00 -10.77 -12.60
C ASP A 318 1.89 -11.99 -12.63
N ILE A 319 2.08 -12.53 -13.83
CA ILE A 319 3.05 -13.57 -14.09
C ILE A 319 3.97 -13.16 -15.23
N GLU A 320 5.23 -13.52 -15.11
CA GLU A 320 6.22 -13.42 -16.17
C GLU A 320 6.82 -14.81 -16.39
N ARG A 321 6.93 -15.23 -17.65
CA ARG A 321 7.60 -16.49 -18.00
C ARG A 321 8.42 -16.34 -19.26
N GLN A 322 9.49 -17.10 -19.36
CA GLN A 322 10.22 -17.25 -20.60
C GLN A 322 9.35 -17.91 -21.69
N THR A 323 9.51 -17.43 -22.91
CA THR A 323 8.87 -18.03 -24.10
C THR A 323 9.40 -19.44 -24.41
N ASP A 324 8.57 -20.25 -25.06
CA ASP A 324 8.91 -21.62 -25.45
C ASP A 324 9.80 -21.71 -26.69
N GLN A 325 10.14 -20.55 -27.29
CA GLN A 325 10.85 -20.47 -28.56
C GLN A 325 12.36 -20.56 -28.35
N THR A 326 12.99 -21.44 -29.13
CA THR A 326 14.39 -21.86 -28.99
C THR A 326 15.37 -21.04 -29.83
N ASP A 327 14.90 -20.10 -30.64
CA ASP A 327 15.77 -19.26 -31.47
C ASP A 327 16.37 -18.14 -30.58
N ASP A 328 17.70 -18.10 -30.51
CA ASP A 328 18.46 -17.23 -29.57
C ASP A 328 18.18 -15.72 -29.74
N ASP A 329 17.62 -15.29 -30.86
CA ASP A 329 17.29 -13.88 -31.14
C ASP A 329 15.89 -13.46 -30.60
N GLU A 330 15.06 -14.40 -30.14
CA GLU A 330 13.67 -14.15 -29.68
C GLU A 330 13.36 -14.61 -28.26
N LYS A 331 14.35 -15.10 -27.49
CA LYS A 331 14.17 -15.38 -26.04
C LYS A 331 13.87 -14.08 -25.30
N HIS A 332 12.59 -13.85 -25.05
CA HIS A 332 12.10 -12.79 -24.19
C HIS A 332 11.06 -13.35 -23.23
N ASN A 333 10.92 -12.66 -22.11
CA ASN A 333 9.88 -12.96 -21.15
C ASN A 333 8.55 -12.40 -21.65
N VAL A 334 7.49 -13.15 -21.38
CA VAL A 334 6.11 -12.77 -21.65
C VAL A 334 5.32 -12.68 -20.35
N CYS A 335 4.56 -11.61 -20.24
CA CYS A 335 3.69 -11.29 -19.15
C CYS A 335 2.26 -11.75 -19.42
N GLY A 336 1.61 -12.24 -18.37
CA GLY A 336 0.19 -12.55 -18.32
C GLY A 336 -0.40 -12.14 -16.98
N VAL A 337 -1.71 -12.32 -16.83
CA VAL A 337 -2.44 -12.00 -15.60
C VAL A 337 -3.36 -13.16 -15.25
N LEU A 338 -3.32 -13.58 -14.00
CA LEU A 338 -4.19 -14.60 -13.44
C LEU A 338 -5.16 -13.97 -12.43
N ASP A 339 -6.28 -14.62 -12.19
CA ASP A 339 -7.04 -14.37 -10.97
C ASP A 339 -6.44 -15.15 -9.78
N LYS A 340 -6.92 -14.85 -8.57
CA LYS A 340 -6.46 -15.49 -7.33
C LYS A 340 -6.61 -17.01 -7.29
N THR A 341 -7.40 -17.61 -8.18
CA THR A 341 -7.61 -19.06 -8.30
C THR A 341 -6.66 -19.73 -9.30
N GLY A 342 -5.85 -18.92 -10.00
CA GLY A 342 -4.95 -19.38 -11.06
C GLY A 342 -5.59 -19.42 -12.44
N LYS A 343 -6.82 -18.96 -12.58
CA LYS A 343 -7.45 -18.87 -13.89
C LYS A 343 -6.77 -17.76 -14.68
N VAL A 344 -6.37 -18.10 -15.90
CA VAL A 344 -5.78 -17.13 -16.83
C VAL A 344 -6.83 -16.07 -17.21
N VAL A 345 -6.58 -14.82 -16.81
CA VAL A 345 -7.34 -13.65 -17.23
C VAL A 345 -6.72 -13.13 -18.53
N VAL A 346 -5.41 -12.85 -18.54
CA VAL A 346 -4.67 -12.48 -19.74
C VAL A 346 -3.59 -13.54 -19.97
N PRO A 347 -3.53 -14.21 -21.13
CA PRO A 347 -2.53 -15.22 -21.38
C PRO A 347 -1.11 -14.63 -21.38
N PRO A 348 -0.10 -15.38 -20.91
CA PRO A 348 1.30 -14.95 -20.94
C PRO A 348 1.82 -14.94 -22.38
N ALA A 349 1.52 -13.86 -23.10
CA ALA A 349 1.80 -13.69 -24.52
C ALA A 349 2.20 -12.25 -24.89
N TYR A 350 2.32 -11.38 -23.88
CA TYR A 350 2.57 -9.95 -24.06
C TYR A 350 3.92 -9.58 -23.48
N SER A 351 4.59 -8.59 -24.03
CA SER A 351 5.81 -8.05 -23.41
C SER A 351 5.52 -7.25 -22.13
N SER A 352 4.28 -6.75 -21.98
CA SER A 352 3.78 -6.17 -20.74
C SER A 352 2.25 -6.10 -20.72
N VAL A 353 1.67 -6.13 -19.52
CA VAL A 353 0.24 -5.92 -19.27
C VAL A 353 0.10 -4.87 -18.17
N GLN A 354 -0.52 -3.73 -18.48
CA GLN A 354 -0.75 -2.65 -17.50
C GLN A 354 -1.90 -2.97 -16.54
N ASP A 355 -2.14 -2.09 -15.57
CA ASP A 355 -3.23 -2.24 -14.61
C ASP A 355 -4.60 -2.06 -15.28
N PHE A 356 -5.60 -2.80 -14.79
CA PHE A 356 -6.98 -2.62 -15.23
C PHE A 356 -7.58 -1.36 -14.60
N GLY A 357 -8.12 -0.47 -15.43
CA GLY A 357 -8.75 0.74 -14.92
C GLY A 357 -9.97 0.44 -14.03
N THR A 358 -10.10 1.11 -12.90
CA THR A 358 -11.13 0.84 -11.88
C THR A 358 -12.56 0.83 -12.40
N LYS A 359 -12.90 1.72 -13.34
CA LYS A 359 -14.28 1.87 -13.86
C LYS A 359 -14.60 1.03 -15.08
N LYS A 360 -13.72 1.05 -16.10
CA LYS A 360 -13.96 0.37 -17.38
C LYS A 360 -13.28 -0.98 -17.49
N LYS A 361 -12.36 -1.29 -16.57
CA LYS A 361 -11.64 -2.56 -16.50
C LYS A 361 -10.94 -2.91 -17.82
N ILE A 362 -10.31 -1.90 -18.42
CA ILE A 362 -9.48 -2.01 -19.63
C ILE A 362 -8.03 -1.77 -19.23
N ALA A 363 -7.12 -2.56 -19.79
CA ALA A 363 -5.68 -2.42 -19.66
C ALA A 363 -5.03 -2.27 -21.05
N VAL A 364 -3.85 -1.64 -21.08
CA VAL A 364 -2.99 -1.64 -22.27
C VAL A 364 -2.07 -2.85 -22.20
N VAL A 365 -1.89 -3.51 -23.33
CA VAL A 365 -0.94 -4.60 -23.51
C VAL A 365 0.08 -4.23 -24.59
N SER A 366 1.29 -4.77 -24.50
CA SER A 366 2.31 -4.58 -25.54
C SER A 366 2.85 -5.89 -26.06
N GLN A 367 3.27 -5.92 -27.33
CA GLN A 367 4.00 -7.04 -27.94
C GLN A 367 5.15 -6.52 -28.78
N ARG A 368 6.25 -7.26 -28.81
CA ARG A 368 7.36 -7.00 -29.72
C ARG A 368 7.07 -7.64 -31.08
N ILE A 369 6.85 -6.83 -32.11
CA ILE A 369 6.54 -7.25 -33.47
C ILE A 369 7.55 -6.62 -34.42
N ALA A 370 8.29 -7.45 -35.17
CA ALA A 370 9.36 -7.01 -36.07
C ALA A 370 10.36 -6.04 -35.41
N GLY A 371 10.73 -6.33 -34.15
CA GLY A 371 11.68 -5.53 -33.38
C GLY A 371 11.14 -4.25 -32.73
N ARG A 372 9.84 -3.92 -32.91
CA ARG A 372 9.20 -2.74 -32.31
C ARG A 372 8.13 -3.14 -31.29
N PHE A 373 7.95 -2.37 -30.23
CA PHE A 373 6.82 -2.55 -29.31
C PHE A 373 5.56 -1.92 -29.90
N LEU A 374 4.52 -2.72 -30.08
CA LEU A 374 3.20 -2.28 -30.49
C LEU A 374 2.19 -2.55 -29.37
N PHE A 375 1.24 -1.64 -29.23
CA PHE A 375 0.29 -1.59 -28.13
C PHE A 375 -1.10 -2.00 -28.58
N GLY A 376 -1.84 -2.64 -27.68
CA GLY A 376 -3.22 -3.10 -27.84
C GLY A 376 -4.02 -2.88 -26.56
N LEU A 377 -5.29 -3.31 -26.56
CA LEU A 377 -6.21 -3.17 -25.43
C LEU A 377 -6.84 -4.51 -25.09
N VAL A 378 -6.93 -4.80 -23.80
CA VAL A 378 -7.59 -6.01 -23.26
C VAL A 378 -8.54 -5.60 -22.12
N ASN A 379 -9.63 -6.34 -21.92
CA ASN A 379 -10.49 -6.14 -20.74
C ASN A 379 -10.17 -7.14 -19.62
N SER A 380 -10.76 -6.93 -18.44
CA SER A 380 -10.57 -7.81 -17.28
C SER A 380 -11.20 -9.20 -17.43
N GLN A 381 -11.87 -9.47 -18.55
CA GLN A 381 -12.35 -10.81 -18.92
C GLN A 381 -11.35 -11.52 -19.83
N GLY A 382 -10.24 -10.87 -20.20
CA GLY A 382 -9.24 -11.42 -21.11
C GLY A 382 -9.52 -11.21 -22.59
N GLU A 383 -10.60 -10.50 -22.93
CA GLU A 383 -10.97 -10.26 -24.31
C GLU A 383 -10.06 -9.17 -24.90
N LEU A 384 -9.40 -9.50 -26.00
CA LEU A 384 -8.60 -8.56 -26.78
C LEU A 384 -9.54 -7.59 -27.50
N LEU A 385 -9.68 -6.39 -26.95
CA LEU A 385 -10.51 -5.31 -27.50
C LEU A 385 -9.86 -4.69 -28.74
N ALA A 386 -8.53 -4.52 -28.70
CA ALA A 386 -7.76 -4.02 -29.83
C ALA A 386 -6.43 -4.78 -29.93
N PRO A 387 -6.04 -5.26 -31.12
CA PRO A 387 -4.77 -5.97 -31.29
C PRO A 387 -3.56 -5.05 -31.07
N CYS A 388 -2.41 -5.66 -30.77
CA CYS A 388 -1.12 -4.96 -30.66
C CYS A 388 -0.64 -4.46 -32.03
N GLN A 389 -1.19 -3.33 -32.48
CA GLN A 389 -0.88 -2.71 -33.77
C GLN A 389 -0.65 -1.20 -33.69
N TYR A 390 -0.84 -0.61 -32.52
CA TYR A 390 -0.71 0.84 -32.32
C TYR A 390 0.71 1.18 -31.88
N GLU A 391 1.29 2.24 -32.44
CA GLU A 391 2.62 2.74 -32.02
C GLU A 391 2.56 3.33 -30.60
N ALA A 392 1.40 3.85 -30.20
CA ALA A 392 1.19 4.38 -28.85
C ALA A 392 -0.29 4.36 -28.46
N ILE A 393 -0.54 4.19 -27.16
CA ILE A 393 -1.85 4.42 -26.52
C ILE A 393 -1.62 5.38 -25.34
N ASP A 394 -2.48 6.38 -25.17
CA ASP A 394 -2.33 7.38 -24.12
C ASP A 394 -2.67 6.82 -22.73
N CYS A 395 -1.73 6.95 -21.80
CA CYS A 395 -1.81 6.49 -20.41
C CYS A 395 -1.10 7.53 -19.51
N ALA A 396 -1.32 7.47 -18.20
CA ALA A 396 -0.67 8.41 -17.28
C ALA A 396 0.78 8.03 -16.97
N THR A 397 1.04 6.74 -16.79
CA THR A 397 2.35 6.12 -16.54
C THR A 397 2.48 4.83 -17.35
N THR A 398 3.63 4.18 -17.30
CA THR A 398 3.88 2.89 -17.95
C THR A 398 3.12 1.71 -17.32
N SER A 399 2.52 1.90 -16.14
CA SER A 399 1.66 0.94 -15.43
C SER A 399 0.18 1.31 -15.44
N SER A 400 -0.16 2.56 -15.78
CA SER A 400 -1.54 3.06 -15.68
C SER A 400 -2.44 2.57 -16.81
N PRO A 401 -3.74 2.33 -16.56
CA PRO A 401 -4.73 2.09 -17.60
C PRO A 401 -4.81 3.24 -18.65
N PRO A 402 -5.44 3.00 -19.81
CA PRO A 402 -5.58 4.04 -20.83
C PRO A 402 -6.42 5.22 -20.33
N LYS A 403 -6.00 6.45 -20.70
CA LYS A 403 -6.74 7.66 -20.37
C LYS A 403 -8.01 7.77 -21.21
N LEU A 404 -9.13 8.00 -20.53
CA LEU A 404 -10.43 8.16 -21.18
C LEU A 404 -10.78 9.63 -21.37
N ARG A 405 -11.22 9.99 -22.58
CA ARG A 405 -11.76 11.30 -22.93
C ARG A 405 -13.09 11.11 -23.65
N LYS A 406 -14.19 11.53 -23.02
CA LYS A 406 -15.56 11.28 -23.51
C LYS A 406 -15.81 9.79 -23.86
N ASN A 407 -15.31 8.86 -23.01
CA ASN A 407 -15.33 7.40 -23.23
C ASN A 407 -14.56 6.91 -24.47
N LEU A 408 -13.61 7.69 -24.96
CA LEU A 408 -12.70 7.31 -26.04
C LEU A 408 -11.25 7.29 -25.55
N ILE A 409 -10.42 6.51 -26.22
CA ILE A 409 -9.00 6.32 -25.92
C ILE A 409 -8.20 6.89 -27.08
N PHE A 410 -7.24 7.78 -26.79
CA PHE A 410 -6.34 8.31 -27.80
C PHE A 410 -5.21 7.31 -28.10
N ALA A 411 -4.95 7.08 -29.38
CA ALA A 411 -3.89 6.20 -29.86
C ALA A 411 -3.19 6.79 -31.08
N ILE A 412 -2.02 6.25 -31.41
CA ILE A 412 -1.29 6.51 -32.65
C ILE A 412 -1.18 5.17 -33.37
N ASP A 413 -1.65 5.09 -34.62
CA ASP A 413 -1.54 3.87 -35.40
C ASP A 413 -0.10 3.57 -35.85
N ALA A 414 0.10 2.44 -36.52
CA ALA A 414 1.42 2.03 -37.02
C ALA A 414 2.03 2.98 -38.07
N GLN A 415 1.24 3.91 -38.64
CA GLN A 415 1.67 4.92 -39.60
C GLN A 415 2.00 6.27 -38.93
N GLY A 416 1.85 6.37 -37.61
CA GLY A 416 2.07 7.62 -36.89
C GLY A 416 0.87 8.57 -36.91
N LEU A 417 -0.33 8.09 -37.29
CA LEU A 417 -1.53 8.90 -37.42
C LEU A 417 -2.39 8.86 -36.15
N ALA A 418 -2.99 10.01 -35.83
CA ALA A 418 -3.82 10.19 -34.66
C ALA A 418 -5.15 9.42 -34.78
N CYS A 419 -5.46 8.63 -33.76
CA CYS A 419 -6.65 7.79 -33.67
C CYS A 419 -7.45 8.10 -32.39
N MET A 420 -8.77 7.97 -32.47
CA MET A 420 -9.62 7.77 -31.30
C MET A 420 -10.22 6.38 -31.37
N LEU A 421 -10.11 5.64 -30.27
CA LEU A 421 -10.66 4.29 -30.12
C LEU A 421 -11.86 4.33 -29.18
N THR A 422 -12.90 3.57 -29.51
CA THR A 422 -13.99 3.23 -28.59
C THR A 422 -13.50 2.28 -27.51
N LEU A 423 -14.31 2.06 -26.47
CA LEU A 423 -13.98 1.12 -25.39
C LEU A 423 -13.87 -0.34 -25.87
N ASP A 424 -14.52 -0.70 -26.98
CA ASP A 424 -14.36 -2.00 -27.66
C ASP A 424 -13.23 -1.98 -28.69
N GLY A 425 -12.32 -0.99 -28.63
CA GLY A 425 -11.08 -0.97 -29.40
C GLY A 425 -11.20 -0.59 -30.87
N LYS A 426 -12.39 -0.18 -31.34
CA LYS A 426 -12.63 0.22 -32.73
C LYS A 426 -12.27 1.68 -32.96
N GLN A 427 -11.66 1.95 -34.10
CA GLN A 427 -11.41 3.32 -34.54
C GLN A 427 -12.72 4.05 -34.80
N VAL A 428 -12.87 5.26 -34.24
CA VAL A 428 -14.05 6.12 -34.43
C VAL A 428 -14.10 6.70 -35.84
N PHE A 429 -12.93 6.92 -36.44
CA PHE A 429 -12.75 7.44 -37.80
C PHE A 429 -11.49 6.83 -38.42
N THR A 430 -11.39 6.89 -39.75
CA THR A 430 -10.17 6.50 -40.46
C THR A 430 -9.06 7.53 -40.20
N PRO A 431 -7.91 7.15 -39.63
CA PRO A 431 -6.82 8.09 -39.33
C PRO A 431 -6.27 8.72 -40.62
N LEU A 432 -6.12 10.05 -40.61
CA LEU A 432 -5.63 10.82 -41.76
C LEU A 432 -4.45 11.73 -41.44
N TYR A 433 -4.32 12.14 -40.18
CA TYR A 433 -3.42 13.21 -39.78
C TYR A 433 -2.55 12.77 -38.61
N PRO A 434 -1.23 13.04 -38.62
CA PRO A 434 -0.38 12.80 -37.46
C PRO A 434 -0.64 13.85 -36.36
N PRO A 435 -0.32 13.54 -35.09
CA PRO A 435 -0.45 14.51 -34.01
C PRO A 435 0.49 15.70 -34.19
N ALA A 436 0.05 16.90 -33.82
CA ALA A 436 0.85 18.13 -33.93
C ALA A 436 2.03 18.18 -32.94
N HIS A 437 2.00 17.36 -31.89
CA HIS A 437 3.02 17.32 -30.85
C HIS A 437 3.29 15.88 -30.37
N HIS A 438 4.53 15.59 -29.97
CA HIS A 438 4.92 14.27 -29.45
C HIS A 438 4.42 14.04 -28.00
N LEU A 439 4.38 15.11 -27.19
CA LEU A 439 3.76 15.08 -25.86
C LEU A 439 2.24 14.87 -26.00
N ARG A 440 1.76 13.72 -25.51
CA ARG A 440 0.34 13.34 -25.58
C ARG A 440 -0.56 14.32 -24.84
N GLY A 441 -0.14 14.83 -23.68
CA GLY A 441 -0.88 15.86 -22.94
C GLY A 441 -1.08 17.18 -23.69
N VAL A 442 -0.26 17.44 -24.73
CA VAL A 442 -0.46 18.57 -25.66
C VAL A 442 -1.34 18.12 -26.83
N ALA A 443 -1.02 16.99 -27.45
CA ALA A 443 -1.69 16.51 -28.65
C ALA A 443 -3.19 16.21 -28.47
N VAL A 444 -3.61 15.77 -27.27
CA VAL A 444 -5.00 15.40 -26.98
C VAL A 444 -5.55 16.19 -25.78
N GLN A 445 -6.49 17.09 -26.08
CA GLN A 445 -7.22 17.90 -25.10
C GLN A 445 -8.52 17.20 -24.67
N SER A 446 -9.29 17.80 -23.75
CA SER A 446 -10.50 17.19 -23.18
C SER A 446 -11.57 16.81 -24.22
N ASP A 447 -11.59 17.51 -25.34
CA ASP A 447 -12.69 17.51 -26.31
C ASP A 447 -12.25 17.60 -27.78
N PHE A 448 -10.95 17.71 -28.05
CA PHE A 448 -10.37 17.74 -29.39
C PHE A 448 -8.90 17.29 -29.41
N LEU A 449 -8.35 17.10 -30.61
CA LEU A 449 -6.97 16.75 -30.90
C LEU A 449 -6.27 17.89 -31.63
N TYR A 450 -4.97 18.09 -31.40
CA TYR A 450 -4.13 18.87 -32.30
C TYR A 450 -3.43 17.95 -33.30
N VAL A 451 -3.68 18.17 -34.59
CA VAL A 451 -3.16 17.37 -35.70
C VAL A 451 -2.48 18.22 -36.76
N VAL A 452 -1.68 17.60 -37.63
CA VAL A 452 -0.99 18.29 -38.72
C VAL A 452 -1.68 18.03 -40.05
N LYS A 453 -1.97 19.10 -40.78
CA LYS A 453 -2.36 19.03 -42.19
C LYS A 453 -1.67 20.16 -42.95
N ASP A 454 -1.03 19.80 -44.08
CA ASP A 454 -0.36 20.75 -44.98
C ASP A 454 0.65 21.67 -44.27
N GLY A 455 1.40 21.14 -43.28
CA GLY A 455 2.39 21.89 -42.51
C GLY A 455 1.82 22.82 -41.43
N MET A 456 0.51 22.86 -41.27
CA MET A 456 -0.21 23.67 -40.28
C MET A 456 -0.73 22.79 -39.13
N ALA A 457 -0.77 23.35 -37.93
CA ALA A 457 -1.45 22.76 -36.78
C ALA A 457 -2.95 23.07 -36.84
N TRP A 458 -3.78 22.05 -36.63
CA TRP A 458 -5.24 22.16 -36.62
C TRP A 458 -5.82 21.54 -35.35
N SER A 459 -6.93 22.08 -34.85
CA SER A 459 -7.79 21.34 -33.94
C SER A 459 -8.74 20.43 -34.74
N MET A 460 -8.97 19.23 -34.21
CA MET A 460 -9.84 18.21 -34.80
C MET A 460 -10.71 17.61 -33.71
N ASP A 461 -12.01 17.49 -33.94
CA ASP A 461 -12.87 16.79 -32.97
C ASP A 461 -12.62 15.27 -32.97
N PHE A 462 -13.28 14.56 -32.06
CA PHE A 462 -13.15 13.10 -31.96
C PHE A 462 -13.91 12.32 -33.04
N THR A 463 -14.57 12.99 -33.99
CA THR A 463 -15.17 12.38 -35.18
C THR A 463 -14.24 12.42 -36.40
N GLY A 464 -13.08 13.10 -36.28
CA GLY A 464 -12.13 13.30 -37.36
C GLY A 464 -12.39 14.57 -38.19
N GLN A 465 -13.34 15.43 -37.76
CA GLN A 465 -13.62 16.70 -38.42
C GLN A 465 -12.65 17.78 -37.95
N LEU A 466 -11.93 18.40 -38.88
CA LEU A 466 -11.10 19.58 -38.61
C LEU A 466 -11.99 20.77 -38.22
N LEU A 467 -11.60 21.47 -37.17
CA LEU A 467 -12.35 22.58 -36.60
C LEU A 467 -11.69 23.92 -36.95
N GLU A 468 -10.52 24.19 -36.37
CA GLU A 468 -9.81 25.46 -36.50
C GLU A 468 -8.35 25.24 -36.92
N GLN A 469 -7.87 26.07 -37.84
CA GLN A 469 -6.46 26.15 -38.21
C GLN A 469 -5.76 27.15 -37.30
N PHE A 470 -4.61 26.77 -36.78
CA PHE A 470 -3.72 27.65 -36.03
C PHE A 470 -2.59 28.14 -36.96
N ASP A 471 -1.35 27.99 -36.51
CA ASP A 471 -0.15 28.41 -37.22
C ASP A 471 0.57 27.18 -37.83
N THR A 472 1.70 27.43 -38.47
CA THR A 472 2.68 26.42 -38.82
C THR A 472 3.03 25.56 -37.61
N VAL A 473 3.31 24.27 -37.84
CA VAL A 473 3.64 23.33 -36.76
C VAL A 473 4.85 23.79 -35.94
N GLU A 474 5.82 24.46 -36.57
CA GLU A 474 6.99 25.01 -35.90
C GLU A 474 6.61 26.13 -34.92
N ASN A 475 5.83 27.11 -35.37
CA ASN A 475 5.36 28.20 -34.51
C ASN A 475 4.46 27.69 -33.38
N PHE A 476 3.58 26.73 -33.67
CA PHE A 476 2.73 26.09 -32.66
C PHE A 476 3.58 25.40 -31.58
N LYS A 477 4.59 24.61 -31.96
CA LYS A 477 5.50 23.96 -31.02
C LYS A 477 6.28 24.99 -30.20
N ALA A 478 6.80 26.03 -30.83
CA ALA A 478 7.53 27.10 -30.15
C ALA A 478 6.64 27.82 -29.11
N ALA A 479 5.38 28.10 -29.45
CA ALA A 479 4.42 28.72 -28.56
C ALA A 479 4.10 27.82 -27.35
N VAL A 480 3.87 26.52 -27.57
CA VAL A 480 3.65 25.55 -26.49
C VAL A 480 4.87 25.44 -25.59
N THR A 481 6.08 25.37 -26.15
CA THR A 481 7.32 25.36 -25.37
C THR A 481 7.47 26.62 -24.52
N ALA A 482 7.22 27.81 -25.09
CA ALA A 482 7.27 29.06 -24.35
C ALA A 482 6.27 29.11 -23.19
N GLN A 483 5.05 28.63 -23.41
CA GLN A 483 4.02 28.54 -22.36
C GLN A 483 4.42 27.56 -21.25
N LEU A 484 4.94 26.38 -21.60
CA LEU A 484 5.39 25.39 -20.62
C LEU A 484 6.60 25.92 -19.82
N SER A 485 7.56 26.57 -20.47
CA SER A 485 8.70 27.19 -19.79
C SER A 485 8.28 28.32 -18.85
N ALA A 486 7.31 29.14 -19.23
CA ALA A 486 6.76 30.17 -18.35
C ALA A 486 6.02 29.55 -17.15
N ALA A 487 5.20 28.53 -17.36
CA ALA A 487 4.47 27.82 -16.30
C ALA A 487 5.41 27.10 -15.31
N LEU A 488 6.57 26.63 -15.79
CA LEU A 488 7.60 25.98 -14.97
C LEU A 488 8.62 26.96 -14.37
N GLY A 489 8.46 28.28 -14.57
CA GLY A 489 9.41 29.29 -14.09
C GLY A 489 10.80 29.24 -14.75
N LEU A 490 10.93 28.52 -15.86
CA LEU A 490 12.18 28.30 -16.62
C LEU A 490 12.42 29.35 -17.71
N SER A 491 11.50 30.31 -17.87
CA SER A 491 11.75 31.49 -18.70
C SER A 491 12.96 32.26 -18.17
N LYS A 492 14.03 32.39 -18.96
CA LYS A 492 15.17 33.27 -18.66
C LYS A 492 14.61 34.65 -18.31
N LYS A 493 14.72 35.07 -17.04
CA LYS A 493 14.61 36.49 -16.69
C LYS A 493 15.66 37.22 -17.55
N GLU A 494 15.24 38.20 -18.34
CA GLU A 494 16.21 39.10 -18.98
C GLU A 494 17.07 39.72 -17.88
N PRO A 495 18.40 39.82 -18.06
CA PRO A 495 19.26 40.43 -17.06
C PRO A 495 18.85 41.90 -16.94
N VAL A 496 18.33 42.26 -15.77
CA VAL A 496 18.15 43.67 -15.41
C VAL A 496 19.53 44.29 -15.49
N ARG A 497 19.70 45.27 -16.39
CA ARG A 497 20.97 45.99 -16.54
C ARG A 497 21.15 46.87 -15.29
N ARG A 498 21.72 46.29 -14.23
CA ARG A 498 22.06 47.02 -13.01
C ARG A 498 23.06 48.11 -13.36
N ARG A 499 22.79 49.33 -12.89
CA ARG A 499 23.73 50.44 -13.02
C ARG A 499 24.75 50.30 -11.89
N SER A 500 26.01 50.56 -12.21
CA SER A 500 27.09 50.62 -11.23
C SER A 500 27.76 51.98 -11.27
N PHE A 501 28.30 52.40 -10.13
CA PHE A 501 28.96 53.68 -9.95
C PHE A 501 30.28 53.49 -9.22
N THR A 502 31.27 54.30 -9.58
CA THR A 502 32.57 54.28 -8.93
C THR A 502 32.59 55.16 -7.67
N PRO A 503 33.49 54.93 -6.71
CA PRO A 503 33.59 55.76 -5.50
C PRO A 503 33.62 57.27 -5.76
N PRO A 504 34.39 57.80 -6.76
CA PRO A 504 34.35 59.23 -7.06
C PRO A 504 32.98 59.74 -7.53
N GLN A 505 32.21 58.91 -8.24
CA GLN A 505 30.86 59.26 -8.70
C GLN A 505 29.85 59.31 -7.55
N ILE A 506 30.01 58.41 -6.58
CA ILE A 506 29.17 58.34 -5.38
C ILE A 506 29.50 59.50 -4.43
N LEU A 507 30.79 59.73 -4.14
CA LEU A 507 31.25 60.83 -3.28
C LEU A 507 30.88 62.21 -3.82
N ALA A 508 30.85 62.39 -5.15
CA ALA A 508 30.41 63.64 -5.76
C ALA A 508 28.92 63.96 -5.54
N LYS A 509 28.12 62.97 -5.16
CA LYS A 509 26.67 63.06 -4.93
C LYS A 509 26.26 62.89 -3.47
N ALA A 510 27.20 62.50 -2.61
CA ALA A 510 26.96 62.29 -1.19
C ALA A 510 26.63 63.62 -0.48
N ASP A 511 25.36 63.81 -0.10
CA ASP A 511 24.94 64.88 0.79
C ASP A 511 25.07 64.41 2.25
N ARG A 512 26.05 64.97 2.97
CA ARG A 512 26.32 64.60 4.37
C ARG A 512 25.15 64.87 5.31
N GLU A 513 24.38 65.93 5.09
CA GLU A 513 23.22 66.21 5.95
C GLU A 513 22.09 65.21 5.69
N GLN A 514 21.89 64.85 4.41
CA GLN A 514 20.89 63.85 4.03
C GLN A 514 21.27 62.44 4.53
N LEU A 515 22.55 62.07 4.43
CA LEU A 515 23.07 60.79 4.93
C LEU A 515 22.95 60.71 6.46
N ARG A 516 23.24 61.80 7.18
CA ARG A 516 23.09 61.85 8.65
C ARG A 516 21.63 61.75 9.05
N ALA A 517 20.72 62.38 8.31
CA ALA A 517 19.28 62.25 8.55
C ALA A 517 18.82 60.79 8.35
N MET A 518 19.29 60.11 7.30
CA MET A 518 18.96 58.69 7.08
C MET A 518 19.56 57.78 8.15
N ALA A 519 20.85 57.95 8.45
CA ALA A 519 21.55 57.18 9.48
C ALA A 519 20.89 57.35 10.84
N ALA A 520 20.44 58.55 11.20
CA ALA A 520 19.72 58.79 12.44
C ALA A 520 18.38 58.04 12.49
N LEU A 521 17.69 57.85 11.37
CA LEU A 521 16.44 57.09 11.33
C LEU A 521 16.70 55.59 11.51
N LEU A 522 17.74 55.06 10.86
CA LEU A 522 18.15 53.65 10.95
C LEU A 522 18.76 53.28 12.30
N LEU A 523 19.49 54.20 12.92
CA LEU A 523 20.13 54.04 14.24
C LEU A 523 19.23 54.54 15.37
N LEU A 524 17.92 54.42 15.17
CA LEU A 524 16.89 54.71 16.17
C LEU A 524 17.11 56.05 16.88
N GLY A 525 17.32 57.13 16.13
CA GLY A 525 17.41 58.52 16.58
C GLY A 525 18.73 58.95 17.24
N ASP A 526 19.78 58.10 17.26
CA ASP A 526 21.08 58.47 17.82
C ASP A 526 21.88 59.32 16.82
N ALA A 527 21.88 60.64 17.04
CA ALA A 527 22.54 61.60 16.15
C ALA A 527 24.08 61.52 16.19
N GLU A 528 24.67 61.12 17.32
CA GLU A 528 26.13 61.01 17.46
C GLU A 528 26.62 59.75 16.75
N LEU A 529 25.93 58.62 16.94
CA LEU A 529 26.22 57.38 16.24
C LEU A 529 25.97 57.51 14.74
N ALA A 530 24.90 58.22 14.34
CA ALA A 530 24.61 58.50 12.94
C ALA A 530 25.70 59.34 12.27
N ALA A 531 26.22 60.37 12.95
CA ALA A 531 27.32 61.17 12.42
C ALA A 531 28.58 60.32 12.20
N ARG A 532 28.92 59.47 13.18
CA ARG A 532 30.06 58.54 13.09
C ARG A 532 29.89 57.50 11.99
N CYS A 533 28.69 56.92 11.85
CA CYS A 533 28.39 55.94 10.80
C CYS A 533 28.61 56.54 9.41
N VAL A 534 28.08 57.74 9.17
CA VAL A 534 28.27 58.46 7.89
C VAL A 534 29.73 58.80 7.64
N ASP A 535 30.47 59.25 8.66
CA ASP A 535 31.87 59.59 8.51
C ASP A 535 32.69 58.32 8.15
N ILE A 536 32.44 57.17 8.80
CA ILE A 536 33.07 55.88 8.47
C ILE A 536 32.74 55.46 7.03
N THR A 537 31.46 55.43 6.65
CA THR A 537 31.05 55.00 5.30
C THR A 537 31.72 55.85 4.20
N LEU A 538 31.83 57.16 4.41
CA LEU A 538 32.45 58.06 3.42
C LEU A 538 33.98 58.01 3.43
N GLU A 539 34.61 57.72 4.56
CA GLU A 539 36.06 57.49 4.67
C GLU A 539 36.46 56.18 4.00
N GLU A 540 35.77 55.08 4.29
CA GLU A 540 35.99 53.76 3.65
C GLU A 540 35.82 53.87 2.13
N LEU A 541 34.73 54.49 1.68
CA LEU A 541 34.48 54.70 0.25
C LEU A 541 35.55 55.58 -0.42
N ALA A 542 36.20 56.50 0.31
CA ALA A 542 37.27 57.31 -0.22
C ALA A 542 38.63 56.60 -0.30
N GLU A 543 38.80 55.53 0.47
CA GLU A 543 40.01 54.68 0.49
C GLU A 543 39.91 53.48 -0.47
N ASP A 544 38.71 53.13 -0.93
CA ASP A 544 38.47 52.09 -1.93
C ASP A 544 39.11 52.38 -3.29
N ASP A 545 39.30 51.33 -4.10
CA ASP A 545 39.80 51.47 -5.47
C ASP A 545 38.86 52.39 -6.28
N PRO A 546 39.35 53.50 -6.86
CA PRO A 546 38.52 54.45 -7.61
C PRO A 546 37.83 53.85 -8.85
N GLU A 547 38.22 52.66 -9.29
CA GLU A 547 37.57 51.90 -10.37
C GLU A 547 36.61 50.80 -9.86
N GLU A 548 36.49 50.59 -8.55
CA GLU A 548 35.56 49.64 -7.94
C GLU A 548 34.10 49.99 -8.30
N ALA A 549 33.26 48.98 -8.51
CA ALA A 549 31.92 49.18 -9.06
C ALA A 549 30.84 48.83 -8.02
N TYR A 550 30.16 49.85 -7.51
CA TYR A 550 29.07 49.70 -6.55
C TYR A 550 27.70 49.76 -7.23
N GLU A 551 26.81 48.82 -6.89
CA GLU A 551 25.48 48.72 -7.50
C GLU A 551 24.50 49.75 -6.93
N GLY A 552 23.66 50.32 -7.78
CA GLY A 552 22.53 51.17 -7.39
C GLY A 552 21.81 51.77 -8.60
N ASP A 553 20.55 52.18 -8.45
CA ASP A 553 19.81 52.82 -9.55
C ASP A 553 20.33 54.25 -9.86
N THR A 554 20.91 54.89 -8.84
CA THR A 554 21.63 56.18 -8.88
C THR A 554 22.84 56.17 -7.94
N PRO A 555 23.82 57.08 -8.08
CA PRO A 555 24.95 57.18 -7.15
C PRO A 555 24.51 57.42 -5.71
N GLU A 556 23.44 58.18 -5.51
CA GLU A 556 22.84 58.43 -4.20
C GLU A 556 22.30 57.12 -3.60
N ALA A 557 21.56 56.31 -4.38
CA ALA A 557 21.06 55.01 -3.93
C ALA A 557 22.19 54.06 -3.52
N ALA A 558 23.27 53.99 -4.33
CA ALA A 558 24.47 53.21 -4.00
C ALA A 558 25.12 53.70 -2.70
N CYS A 559 25.20 55.03 -2.48
CA CYS A 559 25.68 55.61 -1.24
C CYS A 559 24.85 55.20 -0.02
N PHE A 560 23.52 55.14 -0.16
CA PHE A 560 22.63 54.73 0.93
C PHE A 560 22.70 53.23 1.22
N PHE A 561 22.98 52.36 0.24
CA PHE A 561 23.28 50.94 0.50
C PHE A 561 24.57 50.74 1.27
N LEU A 562 25.62 51.50 0.94
CA LEU A 562 26.87 51.47 1.69
C LEU A 562 26.65 51.91 3.14
N LEU A 563 25.90 53.00 3.34
CA LEU A 563 25.52 53.46 4.68
C LEU A 563 24.72 52.39 5.44
N TRP A 564 23.82 51.69 4.76
CA TRP A 564 23.09 50.56 5.32
C TRP A 564 24.02 49.43 5.72
N SER A 565 24.98 49.03 4.87
CA SER A 565 25.97 47.99 5.17
C SER A 565 26.80 48.37 6.40
N THR A 566 27.28 49.61 6.49
CA THR A 566 28.00 50.08 7.68
C THR A 566 27.11 50.03 8.93
N ALA A 567 25.84 50.43 8.84
CA ALA A 567 24.92 50.37 9.98
C ALA A 567 24.56 48.92 10.39
N ALA A 568 24.47 48.00 9.43
CA ALA A 568 24.14 46.60 9.64
C ALA A 568 25.35 45.80 10.16
N ASP A 569 26.47 45.81 9.43
CA ASP A 569 27.61 44.92 9.67
C ASP A 569 28.53 45.43 10.80
N VAL A 570 28.69 46.75 10.93
CA VAL A 570 29.63 47.33 11.91
C VAL A 570 28.94 47.65 13.23
N LEU A 571 27.66 48.01 13.19
CA LEU A 571 26.90 48.47 14.35
C LEU A 571 25.78 47.51 14.78
N SER A 572 25.50 46.44 14.03
CA SER A 572 24.48 45.44 14.32
C SER A 572 23.03 45.97 14.37
N TYR A 573 22.73 47.06 13.66
CA TYR A 573 21.38 47.67 13.59
C TYR A 573 20.56 47.19 12.36
N GLY A 574 21.04 46.14 11.68
CA GLY A 574 20.44 45.62 10.46
C GLY A 574 21.04 44.29 10.03
N THR A 575 20.41 43.62 9.07
CA THR A 575 20.94 42.38 8.48
C THR A 575 20.51 42.20 7.02
N THR A 576 21.10 41.23 6.33
CA THR A 576 20.70 40.82 4.98
C THR A 576 20.36 39.33 4.94
N LEU A 577 19.21 38.97 4.35
CA LEU A 577 18.75 37.59 4.24
C LEU A 577 18.37 37.23 2.80
N ASP A 578 18.77 36.05 2.32
CA ASP A 578 18.29 35.49 1.05
C ASP A 578 16.83 35.03 1.19
N TRP A 579 16.04 35.10 0.12
CA TRP A 579 14.63 34.67 0.14
C TRP A 579 14.43 33.20 0.53
N LYS A 580 15.45 32.35 0.39
CA LYS A 580 15.44 30.95 0.82
C LYS A 580 15.87 30.74 2.28
N ALA A 581 16.45 31.75 2.92
CA ALA A 581 16.97 31.65 4.29
C ALA A 581 15.85 31.82 5.34
N VAL A 582 14.74 31.11 5.15
CA VAL A 582 13.58 31.14 6.05
C VAL A 582 13.95 30.63 7.44
N ASP A 583 14.91 29.70 7.52
CA ASP A 583 15.46 29.13 8.74
C ASP A 583 16.23 30.15 9.62
N GLU A 584 16.58 31.31 9.08
CA GLU A 584 17.23 32.40 9.81
C GLU A 584 16.23 33.35 10.49
N VAL A 585 14.95 33.33 10.11
CA VAL A 585 13.89 34.15 10.73
C VAL A 585 13.78 33.94 12.25
N PRO A 586 13.74 32.71 12.79
CA PRO A 586 13.71 32.50 14.24
C PRO A 586 14.96 33.02 14.97
N ARG A 587 16.06 33.28 14.23
CA ARG A 587 17.34 33.77 14.75
C ARG A 587 17.54 35.25 14.52
N ILE A 588 16.54 36.00 14.06
CA ILE A 588 16.69 37.42 13.70
C ILE A 588 17.29 38.29 14.82
N GLY A 589 17.02 37.97 16.10
CA GLY A 589 17.59 38.68 17.25
C GLY A 589 19.10 38.43 17.47
N GLN A 590 19.71 37.49 16.75
CA GLN A 590 21.16 37.29 16.66
C GLN A 590 21.78 38.14 15.55
N HIS A 591 20.97 38.51 14.55
CA HIS A 591 21.39 39.28 13.38
C HIS A 591 21.18 40.79 13.56
N ILE A 592 20.16 41.19 14.30
CA ILE A 592 19.88 42.59 14.67
C ILE A 592 19.91 42.69 16.19
N GLU A 593 20.94 43.34 16.75
CA GLU A 593 21.21 43.39 18.19
C GLU A 593 20.31 44.38 18.95
N LEU A 594 18.99 44.24 18.80
CA LEU A 594 18.01 45.04 19.52
C LEU A 594 17.43 44.26 20.70
N PRO A 595 17.35 44.87 21.91
CA PRO A 595 16.72 44.22 23.07
C PRO A 595 15.30 43.71 22.79
N ALA A 596 14.55 44.41 21.93
CA ALA A 596 13.19 44.07 21.53
C ALA A 596 13.05 42.80 20.67
N LEU A 597 14.16 42.25 20.14
CA LEU A 597 14.16 41.04 19.31
C LEU A 597 14.74 39.82 20.03
N ARG A 598 15.25 39.97 21.26
CA ARG A 598 15.95 38.87 21.99
C ARG A 598 15.03 37.71 22.36
N ASP A 599 13.76 38.01 22.60
CA ASP A 599 12.71 37.06 22.98
C ASP A 599 11.81 36.66 21.82
N PHE A 600 12.10 37.11 20.59
CA PHE A 600 11.38 36.69 19.41
C PHE A 600 11.48 35.17 19.21
N ARG A 601 10.35 34.54 18.85
CA ARG A 601 10.20 33.11 18.58
C ARG A 601 9.26 32.94 17.38
N TRP A 602 9.61 32.02 16.50
CA TRP A 602 8.81 31.64 15.33
C TRP A 602 9.00 30.14 15.09
N THR A 603 7.93 29.35 15.10
CA THR A 603 7.99 27.89 14.96
C THR A 603 7.23 27.39 13.73
N GLU A 604 7.93 26.62 12.87
CA GLU A 604 7.51 26.20 11.51
C GLU A 604 6.33 25.20 11.40
N ARG A 605 5.38 25.20 12.34
CA ARG A 605 4.09 24.48 12.15
C ARG A 605 2.85 25.25 12.59
N GLU A 606 3.02 26.34 13.34
CA GLU A 606 1.91 27.16 13.83
C GLU A 606 1.94 28.57 13.23
N ASP A 607 3.12 29.10 12.90
CA ASP A 607 3.30 30.52 12.53
C ASP A 607 3.60 30.78 11.04
N GLY A 608 3.59 29.73 10.21
CA GLY A 608 3.91 29.79 8.78
C GLY A 608 5.27 29.18 8.40
N ASP A 609 5.50 28.99 7.10
CA ASP A 609 6.75 28.44 6.53
C ASP A 609 7.32 29.29 5.37
N ALA A 610 6.71 30.46 5.10
CA ALA A 610 7.17 31.39 4.07
C ALA A 610 7.91 32.62 4.63
N MET A 611 8.92 33.11 3.91
CA MET A 611 9.68 34.31 4.29
C MET A 611 8.78 35.53 4.57
N ALA A 612 7.74 35.75 3.76
CA ALA A 612 6.81 36.86 3.94
C ALA A 612 6.02 36.77 5.27
N GLU A 613 5.69 35.56 5.71
CA GLU A 613 5.00 35.30 6.98
C GLU A 613 5.95 35.54 8.16
N GLY A 614 7.20 35.09 8.02
CA GLY A 614 8.26 35.37 8.99
C GLY A 614 8.52 36.87 9.20
N LEU A 615 8.62 37.66 8.12
CA LEU A 615 8.80 39.12 8.23
C LEU A 615 7.60 39.81 8.87
N ALA A 616 6.37 39.35 8.58
CA ALA A 616 5.16 39.85 9.21
C ALA A 616 5.13 39.52 10.72
N ALA A 617 5.60 38.34 11.12
CA ALA A 617 5.71 37.94 12.52
C ALA A 617 6.72 38.81 13.28
N ILE A 618 7.90 39.08 12.68
CA ILE A 618 8.90 39.99 13.26
C ILE A 618 8.32 41.40 13.43
N ALA A 619 7.63 41.93 12.42
CA ALA A 619 7.01 43.25 12.48
C ALA A 619 5.94 43.33 13.59
N ALA A 620 5.13 42.28 13.74
CA ALA A 620 4.13 42.19 14.81
C ALA A 620 4.78 42.15 16.20
N HIS A 621 5.92 41.47 16.36
CA HIS A 621 6.68 41.43 17.62
C HIS A 621 7.31 42.77 17.98
N LEU A 622 7.72 43.56 16.99
CA LEU A 622 8.31 44.89 17.19
C LEU A 622 7.28 45.98 17.52
N ALA A 623 6.04 45.84 17.07
CA ALA A 623 5.01 46.87 17.20
C ALA A 623 4.73 47.33 18.66
N PRO A 624 4.65 46.44 19.68
CA PRO A 624 4.50 46.85 21.09
C PRO A 624 5.63 47.73 21.61
N HIS A 625 6.81 47.66 20.99
CA HIS A 625 7.99 48.47 21.32
C HIS A 625 8.04 49.80 20.57
N GLN A 626 6.99 50.15 19.80
CA GLN A 626 6.95 51.33 18.92
C GLN A 626 8.07 51.30 17.86
N LEU A 627 8.38 50.10 17.37
CA LEU A 627 9.37 49.84 16.34
C LEU A 627 8.71 49.23 15.11
N ARG A 628 9.28 49.50 13.94
CA ARG A 628 8.81 48.99 12.64
C ARG A 628 9.96 48.33 11.91
N LEU A 629 9.69 47.16 11.33
CA LEU A 629 10.63 46.48 10.44
C LEU A 629 10.60 47.16 9.07
N VAL A 630 11.76 47.45 8.52
CA VAL A 630 11.89 48.03 7.18
C VAL A 630 12.78 47.14 6.33
N ASN A 631 12.39 46.94 5.08
CA ASN A 631 13.29 46.46 4.04
C ASN A 631 13.68 47.66 3.17
N VAL A 632 14.98 47.98 3.11
CA VAL A 632 15.49 49.14 2.39
C VAL A 632 15.21 49.06 0.88
N GLN A 633 15.10 47.85 0.32
CA GLN A 633 14.77 47.62 -1.09
C GLN A 633 13.84 46.42 -1.27
N GLY A 634 12.61 46.69 -1.69
CA GLY A 634 11.65 45.66 -2.08
C GLY A 634 11.75 45.31 -3.56
N GLY A 635 12.03 44.04 -3.88
CA GLY A 635 11.85 43.51 -5.24
C GLY A 635 12.87 42.49 -5.77
N GLU A 636 13.80 41.99 -4.95
CA GLU A 636 14.81 41.01 -5.38
C GLU A 636 14.89 39.81 -4.42
N ASP A 637 15.74 38.84 -4.79
CA ASP A 637 15.99 37.57 -4.07
C ASP A 637 16.65 37.79 -2.68
N THR A 638 16.93 39.04 -2.27
CA THR A 638 17.58 39.40 -0.99
C THR A 638 16.79 40.49 -0.25
N TYR A 639 16.66 40.35 1.06
CA TYR A 639 16.03 41.30 1.98
C TYR A 639 17.08 42.08 2.78
N TYR A 640 16.99 43.42 2.76
CA TYR A 640 17.88 44.32 3.51
C TYR A 640 17.12 44.88 4.72
N LEU A 641 17.17 44.15 5.83
CA LEU A 641 16.25 44.31 6.97
C LEU A 641 16.81 45.19 8.08
N GLY A 642 16.08 46.23 8.42
CA GLY A 642 16.38 47.13 9.54
C GLY A 642 15.18 47.48 10.38
N VAL A 643 15.42 48.24 11.44
CA VAL A 643 14.37 48.66 12.36
C VAL A 643 14.40 50.18 12.53
N VAL A 644 13.24 50.81 12.41
CA VAL A 644 13.06 52.25 12.66
C VAL A 644 12.01 52.45 13.75
N ARG A 645 12.01 53.62 14.41
CA ARG A 645 10.93 53.98 15.34
C ARG A 645 9.64 54.21 14.55
N GLU A 646 8.50 53.84 15.14
CA GLU A 646 7.19 53.95 14.49
C GLU A 646 6.88 55.37 14.01
N GLN A 647 7.18 56.37 14.85
CA GLN A 647 7.02 57.79 14.51
C GLN A 647 7.90 58.25 13.34
N ASP A 648 9.01 57.55 13.08
CA ASP A 648 10.04 57.91 12.11
C ASP A 648 9.88 57.15 10.78
N ALA A 649 9.03 56.13 10.71
CA ALA A 649 8.83 55.27 9.54
C ALA A 649 8.36 56.04 8.28
N ALA A 650 7.51 57.04 8.46
CA ALA A 650 7.04 57.90 7.37
C ALA A 650 8.16 58.82 6.83
N ALA A 651 9.02 59.32 7.74
CA ALA A 651 10.17 60.14 7.37
C ALA A 651 11.23 59.29 6.63
N PHE A 652 11.50 58.07 7.12
CA PHE A 652 12.36 57.09 6.48
C PHE A 652 11.90 56.76 5.06
N SER A 653 10.63 56.39 4.90
CA SER A 653 10.07 56.04 3.59
C SER A 653 10.19 57.19 2.58
N LYS A 654 9.91 58.41 3.02
CA LYS A 654 10.03 59.61 2.18
C LYS A 654 11.47 59.85 1.75
N LEU A 655 12.44 59.73 2.66
CA LEU A 655 13.84 59.97 2.37
C LEU A 655 14.43 58.89 1.46
N ALA A 656 14.03 57.64 1.67
CA ALA A 656 14.45 56.50 0.84
C ALA A 656 13.90 56.61 -0.59
N LEU A 657 12.62 57.00 -0.75
CA LEU A 657 12.04 57.26 -2.07
C LEU A 657 12.72 58.44 -2.79
N GLN A 658 13.11 59.50 -2.07
CA GLN A 658 13.89 60.60 -2.64
C GLN A 658 15.26 60.15 -3.15
N ALA A 659 15.83 59.13 -2.52
CA ALA A 659 17.07 58.47 -2.92
C ALA A 659 16.88 57.36 -3.98
N ALA A 660 15.71 57.29 -4.62
CA ALA A 660 15.36 56.24 -5.58
C ALA A 660 15.38 54.80 -5.04
N LEU A 661 15.38 54.62 -3.71
CA LEU A 661 15.15 53.34 -3.07
C LEU A 661 13.67 53.01 -3.04
N ARG A 662 13.33 51.73 -2.91
CA ARG A 662 11.94 51.24 -2.83
C ARG A 662 11.73 50.55 -1.49
N PRO A 663 11.64 51.31 -0.39
CA PRO A 663 11.52 50.69 0.92
C PRO A 663 10.16 50.00 1.07
N VAL A 664 10.14 48.89 1.78
CA VAL A 664 8.92 48.26 2.29
C VAL A 664 8.94 48.39 3.80
N VAL A 665 7.91 49.02 4.37
CA VAL A 665 7.74 49.11 5.82
C VAL A 665 6.65 48.11 6.21
N TYR A 666 7.00 47.15 7.06
CA TYR A 666 6.10 46.13 7.56
C TYR A 666 5.39 46.64 8.82
#